data_AF-A0AAE1K974-F1
#
_entry.id   AF-A0AAE1K974-F1
#
_cell.length_a   1.000
_cell.length_b   1.000
_cell.length_c   1.000
_cell.angle_alpha   90.00
_cell.angle_beta   90.00
_cell.angle_gamma   90.00
#
_symmetry.space_group_name_H-M   'P 1'
#
loop_
_entity.id
_entity.type
_entity.pdbx_description
1 polymer ?
#
loop_
_entity_poly.entity_id
_entity_poly.type
_entity_poly.pdbx_seq_one_letter_code
_entity_poly.pdbx_strand_id
1 'polypeptide(L)'
;MSDHPQHYYPSPALSLSLAGIFRRDDGASNAEVVEAGEEASGGGERRDNTTTTVHEISSENSGLIGRSSRSDDGLFDEEAEPEGGDDVEGDDGDNNKKNKKKRKRYHRHTAEQIREMEALFKESPHPDEKQRQQLSQQLGLAPRQVKFWFQNRRTQIKAIQERHENLLLKSEIDKLREENEALRGIINKSCCPNCGVPTISSSDASIPPEEHQLRVENVKLKSEIEKLRKAVGKGPQGMTTASPSSSSLGNEQGMENRSCMEIYSGIFGLQKTRIMELVNKAMEELIKMATIQEPLWVRSVETGRQILNYDEYVKEFNVELSSSSSKRYSIEASRETAVVFLDLPRILQIFLDVNQWKEMFPSLISKAAIVDVICSGEGANRDGTVQLMFSEVQMVTPMVGSREVYFVRYCKKLKEEEWAIVDVSIENVQDTIEASLLKCRKRPSGCIIQDTNNGHCKVTWVEHIECEKSTVHTMYRSIVKSGLAFGARRWLGTLQQQCQRLMFVMATNVPMKESVGVGTAAGRKSVMRLAQRMSKNFCHAVGASSLHTWSKYSGENGLDIRVSSRKNLSDRGEPLGLILCAVSCASLPLSPRLLVDFLRDEARRSQWQVTTGGEHVRSFVNLAKGKDRGNAVTIMEVKSKDESNCTWILQDSSTSTYESTVVYAPVDITRMQSVIAGCDSSDVPILPSGFSVIPDGLDAIRPLMITSSSSMHRGGEEGEEEEKNTEGGSLLTIAFQALVSTCPSDKLTHESLESVSSVMSCTLRNIKTSLQCDDS
;
A
#
# COMPACT_ATOMS: atom_id res chain seq x y z
N MET A 1 15.23 40.95 -37.28
CA MET A 1 13.79 41.31 -37.36
C MET A 1 13.11 40.09 -37.94
N SER A 2 12.39 39.25 -37.19
CA SER A 2 11.58 39.50 -36.00
C SER A 2 11.56 38.26 -35.12
N ASP A 3 11.74 38.46 -33.81
CA ASP A 3 11.69 37.46 -32.75
C ASP A 3 10.30 36.81 -32.60
N HIS A 4 10.27 35.50 -32.40
CA HIS A 4 9.15 34.82 -31.75
C HIS A 4 9.58 34.43 -30.33
N PRO A 5 8.87 34.88 -29.28
CA PRO A 5 9.28 34.62 -27.91
C PRO A 5 8.94 33.16 -27.54
N GLN A 6 9.96 32.39 -27.20
CA GLN A 6 9.79 31.21 -26.35
C GLN A 6 9.30 31.71 -24.99
N HIS A 7 8.03 31.47 -24.68
CA HIS A 7 7.47 31.71 -23.36
C HIS A 7 8.11 30.72 -22.36
N TYR A 8 9.28 31.08 -21.83
CA TYR A 8 9.77 30.58 -20.57
C TYR A 8 8.86 31.14 -19.47
N TYR A 9 8.02 30.27 -18.88
CA TYR A 9 7.42 30.60 -17.61
C TYR A 9 8.53 30.76 -16.57
N PRO A 10 8.66 31.91 -15.89
CA PRO A 10 9.57 32.04 -14.77
C PRO A 10 9.05 31.12 -13.66
N SER A 11 9.77 30.04 -13.38
CA SER A 11 9.53 29.26 -12.16
C SER A 11 9.72 30.18 -10.96
N PRO A 12 8.75 30.30 -10.03
CA PRO A 12 9.00 30.99 -8.78
C PRO A 12 10.18 30.29 -8.10
N ALA A 13 11.17 31.07 -7.65
CA ALA A 13 12.30 30.54 -6.90
C ALA A 13 11.78 29.95 -5.59
N LEU A 14 11.55 28.63 -5.57
CA LEU A 14 11.19 27.91 -4.35
C LEU A 14 12.44 27.84 -3.46
N SER A 15 12.56 28.81 -2.56
CA SER A 15 13.49 28.75 -1.45
C SER A 15 12.96 27.74 -0.43
N LEU A 16 13.77 26.74 -0.07
CA LEU A 16 13.48 25.88 1.08
C LEU A 16 13.75 26.68 2.37
N SER A 17 12.86 27.62 2.71
CA SER A 17 12.83 28.17 4.07
C SER A 17 12.22 27.13 5.00
N LEU A 18 13.02 26.12 5.32
CA LEU A 18 12.67 24.99 6.18
C LEU A 18 12.33 25.39 7.63
N ALA A 19 12.47 26.68 7.98
CA ALA A 19 12.33 27.20 9.33
C ALA A 19 10.92 27.75 9.67
N GLY A 20 10.05 28.00 8.68
CA GLY A 20 8.71 28.57 8.93
C GLY A 20 7.54 27.60 8.80
N ILE A 21 7.69 26.53 7.99
CA ILE A 21 6.58 25.66 7.58
C ILE A 21 6.30 24.53 8.60
N PHE A 22 7.21 24.29 9.54
CA PHE A 22 7.16 23.15 10.46
C PHE A 22 6.92 23.49 11.95
N ARG A 23 6.44 24.69 12.29
CA ARG A 23 6.08 25.05 13.67
C ARG A 23 4.58 24.88 13.96
N ARG A 24 4.27 23.80 14.70
CA ARG A 24 3.22 23.58 15.72
C ARG A 24 3.17 22.05 15.92
N ASP A 25 3.32 21.46 17.10
CA ASP A 25 3.01 21.88 18.47
C ASP A 25 4.01 21.16 19.39
N ASP A 26 4.79 21.88 20.18
CA ASP A 26 5.45 21.35 21.38
C ASP A 26 5.67 22.52 22.35
N GLY A 27 5.38 22.25 23.62
CA GLY A 27 5.18 23.22 24.69
C GLY A 27 6.35 24.16 24.97
N ALA A 28 5.98 25.32 25.51
CA ALA A 28 6.80 26.50 25.74
C ALA A 28 8.02 26.32 26.68
N SER A 29 9.05 27.15 26.46
CA SER A 29 9.74 27.86 27.55
C SER A 29 10.35 29.18 27.07
N ASN A 30 10.38 30.13 28.01
CA ASN A 30 10.53 31.58 27.87
C ASN A 30 11.87 32.09 27.31
N ALA A 31 11.81 33.23 26.63
CA ALA A 31 12.73 34.36 26.85
C ALA A 31 12.11 35.67 26.34
N GLU A 32 11.87 36.59 27.27
CA GLU A 32 11.42 37.97 27.07
C GLU A 32 12.47 38.83 26.34
N VAL A 33 12.04 39.72 25.45
CA VAL A 33 12.58 41.08 25.31
C VAL A 33 11.43 42.04 24.96
N VAL A 34 11.50 43.22 25.57
CA VAL A 34 10.47 44.22 25.87
C VAL A 34 10.32 45.27 24.75
N GLU A 35 9.21 46.02 24.84
CA GLU A 35 8.85 47.34 24.26
C GLU A 35 7.89 47.32 23.05
N ALA A 36 6.91 48.23 22.91
CA ALA A 36 6.11 49.11 23.78
C ALA A 36 5.08 49.77 22.83
N GLY A 37 3.88 50.11 23.32
CA GLY A 37 3.02 51.13 22.68
C GLY A 37 1.56 50.75 22.42
N GLU A 38 0.68 51.17 23.35
CA GLU A 38 -0.57 51.96 23.17
C GLU A 38 -1.60 51.57 22.07
N GLU A 39 -2.92 51.72 22.19
CA GLU A 39 -3.94 51.93 23.23
C GLU A 39 -5.32 51.75 22.53
N ALA A 40 -6.38 51.60 23.33
CA ALA A 40 -7.82 51.76 23.03
C ALA A 40 -8.58 50.64 22.28
N SER A 41 -9.88 50.38 22.47
CA SER A 41 -10.89 50.55 23.54
C SER A 41 -12.23 50.09 22.92
N GLY A 42 -13.12 49.47 23.72
CA GLY A 42 -14.54 49.21 23.41
C GLY A 42 -14.83 47.81 22.85
N GLY A 43 -15.64 46.93 23.45
CA GLY A 43 -16.80 47.11 24.32
C GLY A 43 -18.09 46.84 23.53
N GLY A 44 -18.83 45.77 23.84
CA GLY A 44 -20.20 45.60 23.32
C GLY A 44 -20.72 44.16 23.27
N GLU A 45 -21.43 43.76 24.32
CA GLU A 45 -22.30 42.58 24.39
C GLU A 45 -23.43 42.62 23.34
N ARG A 46 -23.93 41.44 22.92
CA ARG A 46 -25.38 41.17 22.84
C ARG A 46 -25.70 39.67 22.70
N ARG A 47 -26.51 39.19 23.65
CA ARG A 47 -27.28 37.94 23.63
C ARG A 47 -28.45 38.06 22.64
N ASP A 48 -28.83 36.94 22.03
CA ASP A 48 -30.25 36.61 21.87
C ASP A 48 -30.48 35.08 21.81
N ASN A 49 -31.54 34.65 22.49
CA ASN A 49 -32.07 33.28 22.59
C ASN A 49 -32.93 32.93 21.37
N THR A 50 -33.09 31.63 21.05
CA THR A 50 -34.41 30.96 20.79
C THR A 50 -34.26 29.43 20.62
N THR A 51 -34.74 28.70 21.63
CA THR A 51 -35.63 27.52 21.65
C THR A 51 -35.52 26.36 20.63
N THR A 52 -34.98 25.24 21.12
CA THR A 52 -35.51 23.86 21.21
C THR A 52 -36.66 23.37 20.30
N THR A 53 -36.42 22.27 19.57
CA THR A 53 -37.36 21.14 19.39
C THR A 53 -36.58 19.82 19.25
N VAL A 54 -36.68 18.92 20.24
CA VAL A 54 -36.21 17.53 20.18
C VAL A 54 -37.41 16.62 20.41
N HIS A 55 -37.71 15.75 19.45
CA HIS A 55 -38.71 14.69 19.58
C HIS A 55 -38.02 13.38 20.01
N GLU A 56 -38.49 12.82 21.12
CA GLU A 56 -38.14 11.50 21.65
C GLU A 56 -38.67 10.37 20.76
N ILE A 57 -37.91 9.27 20.65
CA ILE A 57 -38.43 7.96 20.24
C ILE A 57 -38.01 6.92 21.29
N SER A 58 -39.03 6.25 21.80
CA SER A 58 -39.08 5.31 22.92
C SER A 58 -38.50 3.93 22.63
N SER A 59 -37.97 3.32 23.70
CA SER A 59 -37.50 1.94 23.78
C SER A 59 -38.58 1.01 24.36
N GLU A 60 -39.11 0.08 23.57
CA GLU A 60 -39.83 -1.11 24.08
C GLU A 60 -39.60 -2.30 23.14
N ASN A 61 -38.85 -3.33 23.59
CA ASN A 61 -39.44 -4.67 23.73
C ASN A 61 -38.51 -5.60 24.53
N SER A 62 -39.08 -6.21 25.57
CA SER A 62 -38.49 -7.29 26.37
C SER A 62 -39.39 -8.52 26.26
N GLY A 63 -38.80 -9.72 26.15
CA GLY A 63 -39.49 -11.03 26.16
C GLY A 63 -39.21 -11.83 24.87
N LEU A 64 -38.97 -13.14 24.85
CA LEU A 64 -39.24 -14.23 25.80
C LEU A 64 -38.23 -15.36 25.52
N ILE A 65 -37.70 -16.01 26.56
CA ILE A 65 -36.92 -17.25 26.46
C ILE A 65 -37.89 -18.43 26.45
N GLY A 66 -37.97 -19.15 25.34
CA GLY A 66 -38.62 -20.45 25.22
C GLY A 66 -37.59 -21.58 25.26
N ARG A 67 -37.72 -22.46 26.26
CA ARG A 67 -36.97 -23.72 26.42
C ARG A 67 -37.37 -24.75 25.36
N SER A 68 -36.40 -25.48 24.81
CA SER A 68 -36.58 -26.90 24.45
C SER A 68 -35.23 -27.67 24.42
N SER A 69 -35.19 -28.73 25.25
CA SER A 69 -34.43 -30.00 25.27
C SER A 69 -33.21 -30.20 24.34
N ARG A 70 -32.00 -30.49 24.86
CA ARG A 70 -31.44 -31.74 25.46
C ARG A 70 -31.10 -32.87 24.46
N SER A 71 -29.80 -33.11 24.29
CA SER A 71 -29.09 -34.39 24.08
C SER A 71 -27.58 -34.07 24.09
N ASP A 72 -26.89 -34.14 25.24
CA ASP A 72 -26.19 -35.30 25.81
C ASP A 72 -24.99 -35.79 24.98
N ASP A 73 -23.79 -35.45 25.45
CA ASP A 73 -22.66 -36.37 25.63
C ASP A 73 -21.56 -35.63 26.41
N GLY A 74 -21.30 -36.08 27.64
CA GLY A 74 -20.33 -35.51 28.57
C GLY A 74 -18.96 -36.18 28.51
N LEU A 75 -17.96 -35.56 29.16
CA LEU A 75 -17.13 -36.15 30.23
C LEU A 75 -15.97 -35.21 30.67
N PHE A 76 -15.87 -35.04 32.01
CA PHE A 76 -14.71 -34.65 32.86
C PHE A 76 -14.13 -33.21 32.76
N ASP A 77 -13.79 -32.50 33.85
CA ASP A 77 -13.82 -32.77 35.30
C ASP A 77 -13.83 -31.43 36.07
N GLU A 78 -14.40 -31.43 37.28
CA GLU A 78 -14.40 -30.33 38.25
C GLU A 78 -13.03 -30.20 38.94
N GLU A 79 -12.46 -28.99 39.01
CA GLU A 79 -11.51 -28.64 40.07
C GLU A 79 -11.88 -27.30 40.71
N ALA A 80 -11.75 -27.32 42.03
CA ALA A 80 -12.34 -26.42 43.00
C ALA A 80 -11.57 -25.10 43.19
N GLU A 81 -12.33 -24.06 43.49
CA GLU A 81 -11.86 -22.84 44.14
C GLU A 81 -11.26 -23.16 45.53
N PRO A 82 -10.12 -22.56 45.92
CA PRO A 82 -9.79 -22.39 47.31
C PRO A 82 -10.13 -20.96 47.77
N GLU A 83 -11.15 -20.85 48.63
CA GLU A 83 -11.24 -19.75 49.58
C GLU A 83 -10.10 -19.84 50.61
N GLY A 84 -9.46 -18.71 50.90
CA GLY A 84 -8.61 -18.51 52.06
C GLY A 84 -8.88 -17.14 52.68
N GLY A 85 -9.65 -17.09 53.76
CA GLY A 85 -9.60 -16.05 54.81
C GLY A 85 -8.42 -16.31 55.75
N ASP A 86 -8.13 -15.58 56.82
CA ASP A 86 -8.57 -14.34 57.46
C ASP A 86 -7.26 -13.73 58.06
N ASP A 87 -7.15 -12.51 58.57
CA ASP A 87 -7.37 -12.21 59.99
C ASP A 87 -7.17 -10.71 60.26
N VAL A 88 -8.14 -10.07 60.92
CA VAL A 88 -7.89 -8.99 61.88
C VAL A 88 -8.81 -9.23 63.08
N GLU A 89 -8.17 -9.48 64.23
CA GLU A 89 -8.78 -9.66 65.56
C GLU A 89 -9.56 -8.43 66.04
N GLY A 90 -10.52 -8.65 66.96
CA GLY A 90 -10.93 -7.62 67.92
C GLY A 90 -12.40 -7.64 68.33
N ASP A 91 -12.67 -8.40 69.38
CA ASP A 91 -13.92 -8.57 70.14
C ASP A 91 -14.57 -7.27 70.67
N ASP A 92 -15.91 -7.28 70.76
CA ASP A 92 -16.72 -7.03 71.97
C ASP A 92 -18.09 -6.35 71.66
N GLY A 93 -19.18 -6.86 72.27
CA GLY A 93 -20.44 -6.11 72.43
C GLY A 93 -21.74 -6.67 71.82
N ASP A 94 -22.39 -7.55 72.57
CA ASP A 94 -23.78 -8.06 72.50
C ASP A 94 -24.89 -6.98 72.33
N ASN A 95 -25.79 -7.10 71.35
CA ASN A 95 -27.25 -7.34 71.56
C ASN A 95 -28.12 -7.22 70.29
N ASN A 96 -28.79 -8.35 70.01
CA ASN A 96 -30.07 -8.58 69.37
C ASN A 96 -30.92 -7.36 68.89
N LYS A 97 -31.05 -7.18 67.56
CA LYS A 97 -32.26 -6.60 66.95
C LYS A 97 -32.46 -7.11 65.51
N LYS A 98 -33.56 -7.86 65.33
CA LYS A 98 -34.16 -8.23 64.05
C LYS A 98 -34.14 -7.06 63.07
N ASN A 99 -33.46 -7.18 61.92
CA ASN A 99 -33.81 -6.41 60.74
C ASN A 99 -33.45 -7.15 59.46
N LYS A 100 -34.47 -7.41 58.64
CA LYS A 100 -34.41 -7.94 57.28
C LYS A 100 -33.30 -7.21 56.50
N LYS A 101 -32.23 -7.91 56.10
CA LYS A 101 -31.27 -7.40 55.11
C LYS A 101 -32.03 -7.15 53.80
N LYS A 102 -32.49 -5.91 53.61
CA LYS A 102 -32.96 -5.40 52.31
C LYS A 102 -31.84 -5.68 51.30
N ARG A 103 -32.11 -6.50 50.28
CA ARG A 103 -31.22 -6.67 49.13
C ARG A 103 -30.85 -5.27 48.63
N LYS A 104 -29.56 -4.91 48.67
CA LYS A 104 -29.06 -3.63 48.13
C LYS A 104 -29.52 -3.54 46.67
N ARG A 105 -30.43 -2.61 46.39
CA ARG A 105 -30.96 -2.36 45.06
C ARG A 105 -29.85 -1.69 44.26
N TYR A 106 -29.13 -2.45 43.45
CA TYR A 106 -28.09 -1.91 42.57
C TYR A 106 -28.68 -0.73 41.78
N HIS A 107 -28.10 0.46 41.95
CA HIS A 107 -28.49 1.63 41.15
C HIS A 107 -28.03 1.39 39.72
N ARG A 108 -29.01 1.30 38.82
CA ARG A 108 -28.76 1.23 37.38
C ARG A 108 -28.41 2.64 36.91
N HIS A 109 -27.36 2.77 36.10
CA HIS A 109 -27.00 4.04 35.47
C HIS A 109 -28.18 4.60 34.67
N THR A 110 -28.37 5.91 34.70
CA THR A 110 -29.41 6.60 33.91
C THR A 110 -29.07 6.54 32.42
N ALA A 111 -30.06 6.75 31.55
CA ALA A 111 -29.83 6.77 30.11
C ALA A 111 -28.84 7.87 29.67
N GLU A 112 -28.85 9.01 30.36
CA GLU A 112 -27.89 10.10 30.16
C GLU A 112 -26.48 9.71 30.60
N GLN A 113 -26.33 9.09 31.78
CA GLN A 113 -25.04 8.57 32.25
C GLN A 113 -24.46 7.52 31.29
N ILE A 114 -25.31 6.62 30.75
CA ILE A 114 -24.88 5.64 29.77
C ILE A 114 -24.45 6.32 28.47
N ARG A 115 -25.22 7.30 27.97
CA ARG A 115 -24.92 8.02 26.74
C ARG A 115 -23.56 8.74 26.80
N GLU A 116 -23.29 9.43 27.89
CA GLU A 116 -22.01 10.13 28.10
C GLU A 116 -20.83 9.16 28.27
N MET A 117 -21.03 8.06 29.02
CA MET A 117 -20.01 7.00 29.11
C MET A 117 -19.78 6.33 27.75
N GLU A 118 -20.82 6.12 26.93
CA GLU A 118 -20.71 5.59 25.56
C GLU A 118 -20.05 6.58 24.60
N ALA A 119 -20.31 7.89 24.73
CA ALA A 119 -19.67 8.93 23.95
C ALA A 119 -18.16 8.93 24.20
N LEU A 120 -17.72 8.97 25.47
CA LEU A 120 -16.30 8.87 25.80
C LEU A 120 -15.70 7.51 25.41
N PHE A 121 -16.46 6.41 25.49
CA PHE A 121 -15.98 5.10 25.05
C PHE A 121 -15.68 5.02 23.55
N LYS A 122 -16.43 5.76 22.71
CA LYS A 122 -16.16 5.83 21.26
C LYS A 122 -14.85 6.57 20.95
N GLU A 123 -14.52 7.58 21.75
CA GLU A 123 -13.30 8.38 21.58
C GLU A 123 -12.08 7.71 22.25
N SER A 124 -12.28 7.13 23.44
CA SER A 124 -11.26 6.46 24.23
C SER A 124 -11.84 5.24 24.97
N PRO A 125 -11.68 4.02 24.43
CA PRO A 125 -12.09 2.78 25.11
C PRO A 125 -11.32 2.46 26.39
N HIS A 126 -10.16 3.12 26.59
CA HIS A 126 -9.28 2.98 27.74
C HIS A 126 -8.98 4.36 28.34
N PRO A 127 -9.98 5.02 28.96
CA PRO A 127 -9.79 6.37 29.48
C PRO A 127 -8.75 6.36 30.61
N ASP A 128 -7.86 7.35 30.58
CA ASP A 128 -6.84 7.56 31.60
C ASP A 128 -7.47 8.01 32.94
N GLU A 129 -6.67 8.10 34.00
CA GLU A 129 -7.18 8.46 35.33
C GLU A 129 -7.81 9.86 35.36
N LYS A 130 -7.25 10.81 34.60
CA LYS A 130 -7.74 12.20 34.56
C LYS A 130 -9.10 12.28 33.85
N GLN A 131 -9.24 11.59 32.72
CA GLN A 131 -10.48 11.45 31.96
C GLN A 131 -11.56 10.75 32.78
N ARG A 132 -11.21 9.69 33.51
CA ARG A 132 -12.15 9.00 34.43
C ARG A 132 -12.61 9.92 35.57
N GLN A 133 -11.71 10.71 36.13
CA GLN A 133 -12.04 11.67 37.19
C GLN A 133 -12.96 12.78 36.67
N GLN A 134 -12.67 13.33 35.50
CA GLN A 134 -13.50 14.35 34.86
C GLN A 134 -14.90 13.82 34.55
N LEU A 135 -15.01 12.63 33.96
CA LEU A 135 -16.30 12.00 33.66
C LEU A 135 -17.07 11.63 34.94
N SER A 136 -16.37 11.20 35.98
CA SER A 136 -16.94 10.94 37.31
C SER A 136 -17.58 12.19 37.91
N GLN A 137 -16.90 13.34 37.83
CA GLN A 137 -17.41 14.63 38.29
C GLN A 137 -18.62 15.08 37.48
N GLN A 138 -18.57 14.94 36.14
CA GLN A 138 -19.68 15.32 35.25
C GLN A 138 -20.94 14.46 35.47
N LEU A 139 -20.79 13.17 35.75
CA LEU A 139 -21.91 12.22 35.87
C LEU A 139 -22.40 12.01 37.30
N GLY A 140 -21.73 12.60 38.30
CA GLY A 140 -22.02 12.36 39.72
C GLY A 140 -21.82 10.91 40.15
N LEU A 141 -20.93 10.17 39.48
CA LEU A 141 -20.62 8.77 39.74
C LEU A 141 -19.29 8.66 40.48
N ALA A 142 -19.08 7.61 41.29
CA ALA A 142 -17.75 7.36 41.85
C ALA A 142 -16.77 6.97 40.74
N PRO A 143 -15.48 7.39 40.77
CA PRO A 143 -14.50 7.05 39.72
C PRO A 143 -14.36 5.53 39.50
N ARG A 144 -14.52 4.74 40.56
CA ARG A 144 -14.56 3.27 40.48
C ARG A 144 -15.73 2.74 39.65
N GLN A 145 -16.91 3.36 39.73
CA GLN A 145 -18.07 2.95 38.94
C GLN A 145 -17.85 3.21 37.45
N VAL A 146 -17.25 4.35 37.11
CA VAL A 146 -16.84 4.65 35.72
C VAL A 146 -15.81 3.62 35.25
N LYS A 147 -14.76 3.34 36.04
CA LYS A 147 -13.79 2.28 35.72
C LYS A 147 -14.44 0.92 35.45
N PHE A 148 -15.35 0.48 36.32
CA PHE A 148 -16.03 -0.81 36.16
C PHE A 148 -16.99 -0.81 34.96
N TRP A 149 -17.64 0.31 34.67
CA TRP A 149 -18.49 0.42 33.50
C TRP A 149 -17.68 0.21 32.20
N PHE A 150 -16.54 0.89 32.06
CA PHE A 150 -15.66 0.72 30.88
C PHE A 150 -15.08 -0.70 30.79
N GLN A 151 -14.70 -1.30 31.93
CA GLN A 151 -14.21 -2.69 31.96
C GLN A 151 -15.31 -3.68 31.54
N ASN A 152 -16.52 -3.55 32.11
CA ASN A 152 -17.65 -4.40 31.77
C ASN A 152 -18.09 -4.19 30.32
N ARG A 153 -18.03 -2.95 29.80
CA ARG A 153 -18.38 -2.64 28.42
C ARG A 153 -17.43 -3.30 27.43
N ARG A 154 -16.11 -3.30 27.70
CA ARG A 154 -15.13 -4.04 26.89
C ARG A 154 -15.38 -5.54 26.91
N THR A 155 -15.60 -6.13 28.09
CA THR A 155 -15.92 -7.56 28.22
C THR A 155 -17.20 -7.92 27.48
N GLN A 156 -18.23 -7.07 27.53
CA GLN A 156 -19.49 -7.26 26.82
C GLN A 156 -19.30 -7.26 25.30
N ILE A 157 -18.54 -6.30 24.77
CA ILE A 157 -18.23 -6.24 23.33
C ILE A 157 -17.45 -7.46 22.89
N LYS A 158 -16.41 -7.85 23.66
CA LYS A 158 -15.62 -9.05 23.38
C LYS A 158 -16.50 -10.31 23.34
N ALA A 159 -17.41 -10.47 24.30
CA ALA A 159 -18.33 -11.61 24.33
C ALA A 159 -19.36 -11.59 23.17
N ILE A 160 -19.80 -10.42 22.71
CA ILE A 160 -20.67 -10.29 21.53
C ILE A 160 -19.91 -10.67 20.26
N GLN A 161 -18.66 -10.18 20.13
CA GLN A 161 -17.79 -10.48 19.01
C GLN A 161 -17.46 -11.97 18.93
N GLU A 162 -17.02 -12.58 20.04
CA GLU A 162 -16.73 -14.02 20.12
C GLU A 162 -17.96 -14.87 19.77
N ARG A 163 -19.17 -14.45 20.16
CA ARG A 163 -20.41 -15.14 19.77
C ARG A 163 -20.68 -15.01 18.28
N HIS A 164 -20.47 -13.84 17.70
CA HIS A 164 -20.65 -13.63 16.27
C HIS A 164 -19.64 -14.44 15.46
N GLU A 165 -18.36 -14.45 15.87
CA GLU A 165 -17.31 -15.27 15.27
C GLU A 165 -17.64 -16.76 15.38
N ASN A 166 -18.11 -17.23 16.53
CA ASN A 166 -18.56 -18.62 16.69
C ASN A 166 -19.75 -18.98 15.78
N LEU A 167 -20.67 -18.04 15.53
CA LEU A 167 -21.78 -18.27 14.60
C LEU A 167 -21.29 -18.38 13.15
N LEU A 168 -20.35 -17.52 12.75
CA LEU A 168 -19.73 -17.58 11.43
C LEU A 168 -18.94 -18.88 11.25
N LEU A 169 -18.15 -19.28 12.25
CA LEU A 169 -17.39 -20.53 12.24
C LEU A 169 -18.32 -21.76 12.16
N LYS A 170 -19.44 -21.77 12.90
CA LYS A 170 -20.44 -22.84 12.80
C LYS A 170 -21.06 -22.91 11.40
N SER A 171 -21.44 -21.77 10.83
CA SER A 171 -21.96 -21.71 9.46
C SER A 171 -20.94 -22.22 8.43
N GLU A 172 -19.66 -21.92 8.61
CA GLU A 172 -18.61 -22.42 7.70
C GLU A 172 -18.35 -23.92 7.92
N ILE A 173 -18.41 -24.42 9.16
CA ILE A 173 -18.32 -25.86 9.47
C ILE A 173 -19.47 -26.64 8.82
N ASP A 174 -20.69 -26.15 8.91
CA ASP A 174 -21.87 -26.80 8.31
C ASP A 174 -21.75 -26.83 6.79
N LYS A 175 -21.31 -25.73 6.19
CA LYS A 175 -21.05 -25.64 4.75
C LYS A 175 -19.92 -26.57 4.29
N LEU A 176 -18.83 -26.65 5.05
CA LEU A 176 -17.73 -27.60 4.75
C LEU A 176 -18.17 -29.05 4.92
N ARG A 177 -19.12 -29.34 5.81
CA ARG A 177 -19.75 -30.66 5.94
C ARG A 177 -20.60 -30.99 4.72
N GLU A 178 -21.44 -30.06 4.26
CA GLU A 178 -22.24 -30.22 3.03
C GLU A 178 -21.34 -30.41 1.79
N GLU A 179 -20.26 -29.64 1.67
CA GLU A 179 -19.28 -29.80 0.59
C GLU A 179 -18.55 -31.15 0.66
N ASN A 180 -18.16 -31.60 1.85
CA ASN A 180 -17.57 -32.93 2.02
C ASN A 180 -18.56 -34.06 1.68
N GLU A 181 -19.83 -33.91 2.03
CA GLU A 181 -20.87 -34.87 1.70
C GLU A 181 -21.12 -34.92 0.19
N ALA A 182 -21.16 -33.76 -0.47
CA ALA A 182 -21.27 -33.68 -1.92
C ALA A 182 -20.06 -34.31 -2.63
N LEU A 183 -18.84 -34.05 -2.16
CA LEU A 183 -17.61 -34.64 -2.70
C LEU A 183 -17.56 -36.16 -2.48
N ARG A 184 -17.96 -36.64 -1.31
CA ARG A 184 -18.12 -38.09 -1.03
C ARG A 184 -19.20 -38.72 -1.91
N GLY A 185 -20.29 -38.00 -2.19
CA GLY A 185 -21.34 -38.42 -3.12
C GLY A 185 -20.85 -38.54 -4.57
N ILE A 186 -19.97 -37.64 -5.01
CA ILE A 186 -19.33 -37.71 -6.33
C ILE A 186 -18.37 -38.90 -6.39
N ILE A 187 -17.52 -39.08 -5.36
CA ILE A 187 -16.58 -40.20 -5.27
C ILE A 187 -17.32 -41.56 -5.25
N ASN A 188 -18.42 -41.65 -4.51
CA ASN A 188 -19.26 -42.86 -4.45
C ASN A 188 -20.02 -43.12 -5.76
N LYS A 189 -20.39 -42.09 -6.53
CA LYS A 189 -20.99 -42.25 -7.87
C LYS A 189 -19.99 -42.72 -8.93
N SER A 190 -18.69 -42.57 -8.68
CA SER A 190 -17.60 -43.04 -9.54
C SER A 190 -17.04 -44.42 -9.19
N CYS A 191 -17.68 -45.17 -8.28
CA CYS A 191 -17.29 -46.55 -7.96
C CYS A 191 -18.40 -47.55 -8.33
N CYS A 192 -18.02 -48.64 -9.00
CA CYS A 192 -18.94 -49.74 -9.31
C CYS A 192 -19.37 -50.46 -8.02
N PRO A 193 -20.69 -50.67 -7.78
CA PRO A 193 -21.20 -51.20 -6.51
C PRO A 193 -20.84 -52.67 -6.22
N ASN A 194 -20.11 -53.35 -7.10
CA ASN A 194 -19.71 -54.74 -6.90
C ASN A 194 -18.19 -54.98 -6.82
N CYS A 195 -17.32 -53.95 -6.93
CA CYS A 195 -15.87 -54.17 -6.85
C CYS A 195 -14.99 -53.00 -6.32
N GLY A 196 -15.51 -51.78 -6.12
CA GLY A 196 -14.84 -50.78 -5.27
C GLY A 196 -13.48 -50.21 -5.70
N VAL A 197 -13.09 -50.26 -6.98
CA VAL A 197 -11.82 -49.66 -7.47
C VAL A 197 -12.08 -48.46 -8.41
N PRO A 198 -11.36 -47.33 -8.30
CA PRO A 198 -11.51 -46.19 -9.20
C PRO A 198 -10.81 -46.44 -10.54
N THR A 199 -11.52 -46.20 -11.65
CA THR A 199 -11.00 -46.38 -13.01
C THR A 199 -10.09 -45.23 -13.41
N ILE A 200 -8.77 -45.46 -13.46
CA ILE A 200 -7.87 -44.74 -14.36
C ILE A 200 -7.31 -45.80 -15.32
N SER A 201 -7.87 -45.87 -16.52
CA SER A 201 -7.28 -46.65 -17.61
C SER A 201 -7.06 -45.76 -18.81
N SER A 202 -5.78 -45.51 -19.07
CA SER A 202 -5.22 -45.04 -20.33
C SER A 202 -5.66 -45.91 -21.52
N SER A 203 -5.67 -45.27 -22.69
CA SER A 203 -5.69 -45.83 -24.05
C SER A 203 -6.96 -46.58 -24.48
N ASP A 204 -7.95 -45.84 -25.00
CA ASP A 204 -8.38 -46.05 -26.38
C ASP A 204 -9.06 -44.79 -26.96
N ALA A 205 -8.96 -44.63 -28.28
CA ALA A 205 -9.29 -43.42 -29.02
C ALA A 205 -10.80 -43.10 -29.02
N SER A 206 -11.19 -42.08 -28.25
CA SER A 206 -12.25 -41.15 -28.65
C SER A 206 -11.89 -39.76 -28.13
N ILE A 207 -11.60 -38.85 -29.06
CA ILE A 207 -11.34 -37.44 -28.76
C ILE A 207 -12.62 -36.88 -28.12
N PRO A 208 -12.55 -36.26 -26.92
CA PRO A 208 -13.71 -35.61 -26.33
C PRO A 208 -14.31 -34.59 -27.31
N PRO A 209 -15.64 -34.46 -27.42
CA PRO A 209 -16.28 -33.60 -28.41
C PRO A 209 -15.81 -32.13 -28.34
N GLU A 210 -15.41 -31.65 -27.16
CA GLU A 210 -14.81 -30.33 -26.96
C GLU A 210 -13.46 -30.15 -27.68
N GLU A 211 -12.59 -31.15 -27.67
CA GLU A 211 -11.24 -31.03 -28.26
C GLU A 211 -11.31 -31.03 -29.80
N HIS A 212 -12.27 -31.75 -30.39
CA HIS A 212 -12.52 -31.68 -31.84
C HIS A 212 -13.08 -30.30 -32.25
N GLN A 213 -13.97 -29.73 -31.45
CA GLN A 213 -14.57 -28.42 -31.70
C GLN A 213 -13.53 -27.30 -31.64
N LEU A 214 -12.63 -27.34 -30.66
CA LEU A 214 -11.52 -26.39 -30.49
C LEU A 214 -10.50 -26.45 -31.65
N ARG A 215 -10.29 -27.62 -32.25
CA ARG A 215 -9.42 -27.75 -33.43
C ARG A 215 -10.03 -27.14 -34.68
N VAL A 216 -11.34 -27.33 -34.90
CA VAL A 216 -12.07 -26.72 -36.03
C VAL A 216 -12.09 -25.20 -35.90
N GLU A 217 -12.31 -24.70 -34.69
CA GLU A 217 -12.30 -23.26 -34.41
C GLU A 217 -10.90 -22.65 -34.58
N ASN A 218 -9.85 -23.34 -34.12
CA ASN A 218 -8.46 -22.91 -34.35
C ASN A 218 -8.09 -22.81 -35.83
N VAL A 219 -8.55 -23.75 -36.67
CA VAL A 219 -8.32 -23.69 -38.12
C VAL A 219 -9.07 -22.51 -38.74
N LYS A 220 -10.31 -22.26 -38.30
CA LYS A 220 -11.12 -21.13 -38.77
C LYS A 220 -10.48 -19.78 -38.40
N LEU A 221 -10.08 -19.61 -37.13
CA LEU A 221 -9.40 -18.41 -36.62
C LEU A 221 -8.06 -18.16 -37.32
N LYS A 222 -7.27 -19.20 -37.59
CA LYS A 222 -6.02 -19.07 -38.36
C LYS A 222 -6.28 -18.59 -39.79
N SER A 223 -7.38 -19.03 -40.42
CA SER A 223 -7.76 -18.55 -41.76
C SER A 223 -8.24 -17.09 -41.75
N GLU A 224 -8.91 -16.67 -40.66
CA GLU A 224 -9.37 -15.29 -40.43
C GLU A 224 -8.17 -14.34 -40.27
N ILE A 225 -7.18 -14.74 -39.45
CA ILE A 225 -5.93 -14.00 -39.23
C ILE A 225 -5.15 -13.84 -40.55
N GLU A 226 -5.09 -14.88 -41.37
CA GLU A 226 -4.39 -14.84 -42.65
C GLU A 226 -5.12 -13.93 -43.68
N LYS A 227 -6.46 -13.89 -43.65
CA LYS A 227 -7.25 -12.93 -44.44
C LYS A 227 -7.01 -11.49 -44.00
N LEU A 228 -6.97 -11.24 -42.69
CA LEU A 228 -6.69 -9.91 -42.13
C LEU A 228 -5.26 -9.44 -42.46
N ARG A 229 -4.27 -10.35 -42.42
CA ARG A 229 -2.89 -10.06 -42.86
C ARG A 229 -2.80 -9.69 -44.34
N LYS A 230 -3.57 -10.37 -45.20
CA LYS A 230 -3.63 -10.06 -46.64
C LYS A 230 -4.40 -8.77 -46.95
N ALA A 231 -5.34 -8.36 -46.09
CA ALA A 231 -6.05 -7.09 -46.22
C ALA A 231 -5.18 -5.88 -45.83
N VAL A 232 -4.25 -6.05 -44.89
CA VAL A 232 -3.30 -5.00 -44.47
C VAL A 232 -2.13 -4.83 -45.47
N GLY A 233 -1.85 -5.84 -46.31
CA GLY A 233 -0.73 -5.84 -47.27
C GLY A 233 -0.99 -5.23 -48.65
N LYS A 234 -2.13 -4.58 -48.91
CA LYS A 234 -2.46 -3.98 -50.22
C LYS A 234 -2.73 -2.48 -50.13
N GLY A 235 -1.66 -1.69 -49.96
CA GLY A 235 -1.56 -0.33 -50.49
C GLY A 235 -0.66 -0.33 -51.74
N PRO A 236 -0.87 0.50 -52.77
CA PRO A 236 -0.12 0.39 -54.02
C PRO A 236 1.32 0.88 -53.83
N GLN A 237 2.29 0.03 -54.18
CA GLN A 237 3.70 0.41 -54.34
C GLN A 237 3.93 0.99 -55.75
N GLY A 238 4.71 2.08 -55.82
CA GLY A 238 5.19 2.65 -57.08
C GLY A 238 6.23 3.77 -56.89
N MET A 239 7.49 3.36 -56.66
CA MET A 239 8.75 3.98 -57.12
C MET A 239 9.31 5.31 -56.54
N THR A 240 10.48 5.13 -55.88
CA THR A 240 11.78 5.85 -56.02
C THR A 240 11.98 7.29 -55.52
N THR A 241 12.89 7.36 -54.52
CA THR A 241 14.03 8.29 -54.32
C THR A 241 13.84 9.76 -53.90
N ALA A 242 14.62 10.08 -52.85
CA ALA A 242 15.19 11.38 -52.46
C ALA A 242 14.29 12.40 -51.71
N SER A 243 14.77 12.82 -50.52
CA SER A 243 14.43 14.08 -49.83
C SER A 243 14.81 15.29 -50.73
N PRO A 244 14.22 16.51 -50.61
CA PRO A 244 14.16 17.30 -49.37
C PRO A 244 12.99 18.34 -49.20
N SER A 245 12.91 18.93 -48.00
CA SER A 245 12.50 20.32 -47.61
C SER A 245 11.23 21.05 -48.14
N SER A 246 10.52 21.63 -47.15
CA SER A 246 9.86 22.96 -47.07
C SER A 246 8.52 23.32 -47.76
N SER A 247 7.66 23.94 -46.93
CA SER A 247 6.72 25.09 -47.13
C SER A 247 5.30 24.93 -47.73
N SER A 248 4.35 25.40 -46.90
CA SER A 248 3.19 26.31 -47.13
C SER A 248 1.86 25.87 -47.79
N LEU A 249 0.80 26.00 -46.97
CA LEU A 249 -0.52 26.66 -47.16
C LEU A 249 -1.51 26.19 -48.25
N GLY A 250 -2.75 25.91 -47.82
CA GLY A 250 -3.98 26.08 -48.63
C GLY A 250 -5.06 25.01 -48.41
N ASN A 251 -6.20 25.43 -47.85
CA ASN A 251 -7.42 24.65 -47.61
C ASN A 251 -7.96 23.88 -48.84
N GLU A 252 -8.56 22.70 -48.62
CA GLU A 252 -10.01 22.44 -48.82
C GLU A 252 -10.43 21.04 -48.34
N GLN A 253 -11.71 20.92 -48.01
CA GLN A 253 -12.34 19.91 -47.17
C GLN A 253 -12.41 18.47 -47.74
N GLY A 254 -12.53 17.52 -46.82
CA GLY A 254 -13.41 16.36 -46.99
C GLY A 254 -12.79 15.00 -46.68
N MET A 255 -13.32 14.34 -45.64
CA MET A 255 -13.19 12.90 -45.40
C MET A 255 -11.78 12.35 -45.14
N GLU A 256 -11.30 12.48 -43.91
CA GLU A 256 -10.40 11.47 -43.31
C GLU A 256 -10.44 11.58 -41.78
N ASN A 257 -11.63 11.33 -41.22
CA ASN A 257 -11.81 11.14 -39.79
C ASN A 257 -12.63 9.85 -39.55
N ARG A 258 -12.23 8.76 -40.21
CA ARG A 258 -12.73 7.42 -39.90
C ARG A 258 -12.05 6.94 -38.62
N SER A 259 -12.74 7.27 -37.52
CA SER A 259 -12.38 7.05 -36.13
C SER A 259 -12.08 5.58 -35.81
N CYS A 260 -11.06 5.36 -34.97
CA CYS A 260 -10.78 4.06 -34.32
C CYS A 260 -11.96 3.53 -33.48
N MET A 261 -13.04 4.32 -33.30
CA MET A 261 -14.33 3.84 -32.78
C MET A 261 -14.89 2.67 -33.58
N GLU A 262 -14.65 2.55 -34.89
CA GLU A 262 -15.16 1.38 -35.65
C GLU A 262 -14.46 0.07 -35.25
N ILE A 263 -13.20 0.13 -34.81
CA ILE A 263 -12.41 -1.04 -34.40
C ILE A 263 -12.87 -1.53 -33.01
N TYR A 264 -13.11 -0.63 -32.05
CA TYR A 264 -13.54 -1.01 -30.70
C TYR A 264 -15.05 -1.14 -30.52
N SER A 265 -15.87 -0.48 -31.36
CA SER A 265 -17.29 -0.82 -31.50
C SER A 265 -17.46 -2.25 -31.99
N GLY A 266 -16.52 -2.76 -32.80
CA GLY A 266 -16.48 -4.14 -33.25
C GLY A 266 -15.95 -5.15 -32.21
N ILE A 267 -14.95 -4.77 -31.39
CA ILE A 267 -14.29 -5.69 -30.44
C ILE A 267 -14.96 -5.75 -29.05
N PHE A 268 -15.46 -4.61 -28.52
CA PHE A 268 -16.09 -4.55 -27.20
C PHE A 268 -17.56 -4.10 -27.22
N GLY A 269 -18.09 -3.64 -28.36
CA GLY A 269 -19.50 -3.22 -28.48
C GLY A 269 -19.86 -1.99 -27.64
N LEU A 270 -18.88 -1.19 -27.19
CA LEU A 270 -19.11 -0.09 -26.25
C LEU A 270 -19.34 1.24 -26.99
N GLN A 271 -20.59 1.71 -26.97
CA GLN A 271 -20.92 3.05 -27.43
C GLN A 271 -20.40 4.11 -26.45
N LYS A 272 -19.87 5.22 -26.96
CA LYS A 272 -19.38 6.36 -26.16
C LYS A 272 -20.38 6.81 -25.10
N THR A 273 -21.67 6.84 -25.44
CA THR A 273 -22.79 7.19 -24.53
C THR A 273 -22.81 6.29 -23.29
N ARG A 274 -22.70 4.97 -23.45
CA ARG A 274 -22.68 4.01 -22.36
C ARG A 274 -21.46 4.18 -21.45
N ILE A 275 -20.29 4.49 -22.02
CA ILE A 275 -19.08 4.77 -21.23
C ILE A 275 -19.29 6.06 -20.41
N MET A 276 -19.86 7.10 -21.01
CA MET A 276 -20.16 8.35 -20.29
C MET A 276 -21.15 8.13 -19.14
N GLU A 277 -22.19 7.32 -19.33
CA GLU A 277 -23.12 6.96 -18.25
C GLU A 277 -22.42 6.21 -17.11
N LEU A 278 -21.56 5.25 -17.44
CA LEU A 278 -20.78 4.48 -16.47
C LEU A 278 -19.87 5.40 -15.63
N VAL A 279 -19.07 6.25 -16.27
CA VAL A 279 -18.11 7.10 -15.53
C VAL A 279 -18.80 8.19 -14.71
N ASN A 280 -19.97 8.69 -15.14
CA ASN A 280 -20.75 9.64 -14.34
C ASN A 280 -21.32 8.97 -13.08
N LYS A 281 -21.89 7.75 -13.19
CA LYS A 281 -22.33 6.99 -12.02
C LYS A 281 -21.17 6.67 -11.08
N ALA A 282 -20.04 6.24 -11.63
CA ALA A 282 -18.83 5.98 -10.86
C ALA A 282 -18.30 7.23 -10.15
N MET A 283 -18.39 8.41 -10.79
CA MET A 283 -18.01 9.68 -10.19
C MET A 283 -18.87 10.00 -8.96
N GLU A 284 -20.20 9.85 -9.06
CA GLU A 284 -21.11 10.06 -7.93
C GLU A 284 -20.80 9.09 -6.77
N GLU A 285 -20.54 7.82 -7.09
CA GLU A 285 -20.14 6.81 -6.10
C GLU A 285 -18.81 7.18 -5.43
N LEU A 286 -17.78 7.56 -6.19
CA LEU A 286 -16.49 7.97 -5.65
C LEU A 286 -16.62 9.16 -4.69
N ILE A 287 -17.38 10.18 -5.07
CA ILE A 287 -17.61 11.37 -4.24
C ILE A 287 -18.27 10.96 -2.91
N LYS A 288 -19.29 10.10 -2.94
CA LYS A 288 -19.93 9.58 -1.73
C LYS A 288 -18.97 8.75 -0.89
N MET A 289 -18.23 7.82 -1.50
CA MET A 289 -17.24 7.00 -0.78
C MET A 289 -16.14 7.85 -0.15
N ALA A 290 -15.72 8.93 -0.80
CA ALA A 290 -14.71 9.85 -0.27
C ALA A 290 -15.23 10.71 0.89
N THR A 291 -16.52 11.03 0.94
CA THR A 291 -17.09 12.02 1.88
C THR A 291 -17.84 11.41 3.06
N ILE A 292 -18.59 10.34 2.86
CA ILE A 292 -19.40 9.68 3.91
C ILE A 292 -18.46 9.05 4.94
N GLN A 293 -18.73 9.20 6.23
CA GLN A 293 -17.93 8.57 7.30
C GLN A 293 -18.62 7.30 7.80
N GLU A 294 -18.91 7.19 9.10
CA GLU A 294 -19.76 6.13 9.65
C GLU A 294 -21.22 6.30 9.16
N PRO A 295 -21.96 5.21 8.87
CA PRO A 295 -21.60 3.81 9.07
C PRO A 295 -20.90 3.15 7.88
N LEU A 296 -20.73 3.85 6.75
CA LEU A 296 -20.13 3.32 5.53
C LEU A 296 -18.66 2.91 5.76
N TRP A 297 -17.90 3.75 6.45
CA TRP A 297 -16.53 3.46 6.86
C TRP A 297 -16.46 3.29 8.37
N VAL A 298 -16.03 2.11 8.81
CA VAL A 298 -15.85 1.78 10.22
C VAL A 298 -14.37 1.82 10.56
N ARG A 299 -14.03 2.48 11.66
CA ARG A 299 -12.64 2.52 12.12
C ARG A 299 -12.29 1.23 12.86
N SER A 300 -11.31 0.50 12.35
CA SER A 300 -10.73 -0.68 13.00
C SER A 300 -10.08 -0.27 14.32
N VAL A 301 -10.47 -0.91 15.42
CA VAL A 301 -9.88 -0.68 16.76
C VAL A 301 -8.43 -1.18 16.80
N GLU A 302 -8.14 -2.27 16.09
CA GLU A 302 -6.82 -2.92 16.05
C GLU A 302 -5.81 -2.13 15.22
N THR A 303 -6.21 -1.65 14.05
CA THR A 303 -5.27 -1.04 13.08
C THR A 303 -5.44 0.47 12.93
N GLY A 304 -6.49 1.04 13.52
CA GLY A 304 -6.89 2.43 13.35
C GLY A 304 -7.40 2.79 11.94
N ARG A 305 -7.44 1.83 11.02
CA ARG A 305 -7.77 2.02 9.59
C ARG A 305 -9.27 2.12 9.35
N GLN A 306 -9.65 2.74 8.25
CA GLN A 306 -11.02 2.74 7.77
C GLN A 306 -11.30 1.49 6.93
N ILE A 307 -12.23 0.67 7.40
CA ILE A 307 -12.72 -0.54 6.74
C ILE A 307 -14.10 -0.24 6.16
N LEU A 308 -14.33 -0.61 4.91
CA LEU A 308 -15.64 -0.46 4.28
C LEU A 308 -16.63 -1.44 4.91
N ASN A 309 -17.74 -0.93 5.43
CA ASN A 309 -18.89 -1.74 5.79
C ASN A 309 -19.64 -2.11 4.50
N TYR A 310 -19.43 -3.35 4.05
CA TYR A 310 -19.96 -3.79 2.76
C TYR A 310 -21.50 -3.86 2.74
N ASP A 311 -22.14 -4.15 3.88
CA ASP A 311 -23.61 -4.18 3.95
C ASP A 311 -24.21 -2.78 3.78
N GLU A 312 -23.60 -1.77 4.40
CA GLU A 312 -24.00 -0.36 4.22
C GLU A 312 -23.67 0.13 2.81
N TYR A 313 -22.55 -0.30 2.23
CA TYR A 313 -22.21 -0.03 0.84
C TYR A 313 -23.27 -0.59 -0.13
N VAL A 314 -23.66 -1.86 0.02
CA VAL A 314 -24.68 -2.48 -0.85
C VAL A 314 -26.02 -1.75 -0.74
N LYS A 315 -26.42 -1.33 0.47
CA LYS A 315 -27.64 -0.54 0.70
C LYS A 315 -27.59 0.85 0.05
N GLU A 316 -26.48 1.57 0.22
CA GLU A 316 -26.32 2.94 -0.28
C GLU A 316 -26.29 3.00 -1.81
N PHE A 317 -25.65 2.01 -2.46
CA PHE A 317 -25.41 2.02 -3.91
C PHE A 317 -26.29 1.05 -4.70
N ASN A 318 -27.21 0.31 -4.05
CA ASN A 318 -28.09 -0.68 -4.66
C ASN A 318 -27.35 -1.69 -5.55
N VAL A 319 -26.22 -2.23 -5.04
CA VAL A 319 -25.39 -3.17 -5.80
C VAL A 319 -26.08 -4.54 -5.89
N GLU A 320 -26.40 -4.98 -7.11
CA GLU A 320 -26.98 -6.31 -7.34
C GLU A 320 -25.97 -7.41 -6.98
N LEU A 321 -26.30 -8.22 -5.96
CA LEU A 321 -25.51 -9.38 -5.57
C LEU A 321 -25.75 -10.53 -6.54
N SER A 322 -24.87 -10.71 -7.51
CA SER A 322 -24.79 -11.96 -8.26
C SER A 322 -24.39 -13.10 -7.31
N SER A 323 -25.34 -13.97 -6.98
CA SER A 323 -25.17 -15.10 -6.05
C SER A 323 -24.17 -16.16 -6.52
N SER A 324 -23.75 -16.13 -7.79
CA SER A 324 -22.80 -17.09 -8.38
C SER A 324 -21.37 -16.57 -8.51
N SER A 325 -21.15 -15.24 -8.56
CA SER A 325 -19.81 -14.64 -8.74
C SER A 325 -19.06 -14.38 -7.43
N SER A 326 -19.75 -14.19 -6.31
CA SER A 326 -19.15 -13.85 -5.01
C SER A 326 -18.20 -14.93 -4.44
N LYS A 327 -18.31 -16.18 -4.89
CA LYS A 327 -17.43 -17.26 -4.43
C LYS A 327 -16.00 -17.14 -4.98
N ARG A 328 -15.82 -16.59 -6.19
CA ARG A 328 -14.51 -16.51 -6.88
C ARG A 328 -13.71 -15.24 -6.61
N TYR A 329 -14.35 -14.15 -6.24
CA TYR A 329 -13.69 -12.86 -6.07
C TYR A 329 -13.63 -12.43 -4.59
N SER A 330 -12.64 -11.63 -4.24
CA SER A 330 -12.53 -10.89 -2.99
C SER A 330 -12.62 -9.40 -3.27
N ILE A 331 -13.36 -8.69 -2.45
CA ILE A 331 -13.48 -7.23 -2.52
C ILE A 331 -12.50 -6.63 -1.52
N GLU A 332 -11.65 -5.74 -2.01
CA GLU A 332 -10.70 -4.97 -1.23
C GLU A 332 -11.05 -3.49 -1.37
N ALA A 333 -11.37 -2.84 -0.26
CA ALA A 333 -11.76 -1.44 -0.24
C ALA A 333 -11.05 -0.70 0.89
N SER A 334 -10.48 0.47 0.59
CA SER A 334 -9.80 1.31 1.56
C SER A 334 -9.89 2.78 1.18
N ARG A 335 -9.87 3.64 2.19
CA ARG A 335 -9.83 5.09 2.02
C ARG A 335 -8.75 5.69 2.90
N GLU A 336 -8.04 6.68 2.37
CA GLU A 336 -7.04 7.45 3.12
C GLU A 336 -7.07 8.92 2.71
N THR A 337 -6.72 9.82 3.62
CA THR A 337 -6.66 11.26 3.34
C THR A 337 -5.36 11.86 3.86
N ALA A 338 -4.71 12.69 3.04
CA ALA A 338 -3.47 13.35 3.43
C ALA A 338 -3.22 14.60 2.59
N VAL A 339 -2.34 15.47 3.09
CA VAL A 339 -1.86 16.64 2.36
C VAL A 339 -0.58 16.29 1.62
N VAL A 340 -0.49 16.72 0.36
CA VAL A 340 0.68 16.56 -0.51
C VAL A 340 1.24 17.93 -0.91
N PHE A 341 2.57 18.02 -0.98
CA PHE A 341 3.29 19.25 -1.29
C PHE A 341 3.44 19.41 -2.81
N LEU A 342 2.31 19.54 -3.50
CA LEU A 342 2.24 19.76 -4.93
C LEU A 342 0.94 20.50 -5.26
N ASP A 343 0.99 21.42 -6.21
CA ASP A 343 -0.16 22.20 -6.65
C ASP A 343 -1.10 21.40 -7.55
N LEU A 344 -2.37 21.81 -7.55
CA LEU A 344 -3.45 21.09 -8.21
C LEU A 344 -3.20 20.85 -9.71
N PRO A 345 -2.79 21.86 -10.52
CA PRO A 345 -2.54 21.65 -11.96
C PRO A 345 -1.46 20.60 -12.21
N ARG A 346 -0.42 20.55 -11.38
CA ARG A 346 0.68 19.60 -11.53
C ARG A 346 0.27 18.18 -11.17
N ILE A 347 -0.55 17.99 -10.13
CA ILE A 347 -1.12 16.67 -9.80
C ILE A 347 -1.98 16.15 -10.96
N LEU A 348 -2.88 16.98 -11.49
CA LEU A 348 -3.75 16.61 -12.62
C LEU A 348 -2.92 16.24 -13.85
N GLN A 349 -1.89 17.03 -14.18
CA GLN A 349 -0.98 16.74 -15.28
C GLN A 349 -0.29 15.38 -15.11
N ILE A 350 0.21 15.08 -13.90
CA ILE A 350 0.90 13.82 -13.62
C ILE A 350 -0.05 12.63 -13.74
N PHE A 351 -1.31 12.75 -13.29
CA PHE A 351 -2.25 11.63 -13.32
C PHE A 351 -2.87 11.38 -14.70
N LEU A 352 -2.96 12.41 -15.55
CA LEU A 352 -3.48 12.29 -16.92
C LEU A 352 -2.41 11.95 -17.96
N ASP A 353 -1.13 12.04 -17.60
CA ASP A 353 0.02 11.60 -18.40
C ASP A 353 0.52 10.25 -17.89
N VAL A 354 0.38 9.20 -18.72
CA VAL A 354 0.73 7.84 -18.31
C VAL A 354 2.20 7.65 -17.94
N ASN A 355 3.11 8.41 -18.53
CA ASN A 355 4.54 8.29 -18.23
C ASN A 355 4.88 8.97 -16.91
N GLN A 356 4.33 10.16 -16.67
CA GLN A 356 4.49 10.86 -15.40
C GLN A 356 3.78 10.10 -14.25
N TRP A 357 2.63 9.48 -14.52
CA TRP A 357 1.94 8.63 -13.55
C TRP A 357 2.79 7.42 -13.13
N LYS A 358 3.40 6.71 -14.09
CA LYS A 358 4.36 5.63 -13.79
C LYS A 358 5.56 6.11 -12.97
N GLU A 359 6.10 7.28 -13.31
CA GLU A 359 7.23 7.87 -12.58
C GLU A 359 6.87 8.29 -11.15
N MET A 360 5.62 8.67 -10.91
CA MET A 360 5.09 9.00 -9.59
C MET A 360 4.88 7.77 -8.71
N PHE A 361 4.70 6.59 -9.29
CA PHE A 361 4.36 5.36 -8.54
C PHE A 361 5.25 4.15 -8.91
N PRO A 362 6.58 4.25 -8.84
CA PRO A 362 7.49 3.22 -9.36
C PRO A 362 7.41 1.87 -8.60
N SER A 363 7.09 1.89 -7.30
CA SER A 363 6.93 0.68 -6.48
C SER A 363 5.55 0.03 -6.60
N LEU A 364 4.60 0.74 -7.21
CA LEU A 364 3.20 0.33 -7.35
C LEU A 364 2.84 -0.02 -8.79
N ILE A 365 3.38 0.67 -9.79
CA ILE A 365 3.04 0.51 -11.20
C ILE A 365 4.26 -0.02 -11.95
N SER A 366 4.22 -1.27 -12.40
CA SER A 366 5.25 -1.85 -13.30
C SER A 366 4.98 -1.48 -14.75
N LYS A 367 3.71 -1.44 -15.16
CA LYS A 367 3.29 -1.10 -16.53
C LYS A 367 2.05 -0.24 -16.51
N ALA A 368 1.97 0.67 -17.47
CA ALA A 368 0.75 1.40 -17.77
C ALA A 368 0.77 1.92 -19.21
N ALA A 369 -0.41 1.97 -19.81
CA ALA A 369 -0.64 2.52 -21.14
C ALA A 369 -2.01 3.20 -21.21
N ILE A 370 -2.10 4.26 -22.01
CA ILE A 370 -3.38 4.75 -22.52
C ILE A 370 -3.71 3.85 -23.70
N VAL A 371 -4.78 3.07 -23.57
CA VAL A 371 -5.30 2.19 -24.62
C VAL A 371 -6.04 3.01 -25.66
N ASP A 372 -6.85 3.98 -25.20
CA ASP A 372 -7.58 4.90 -26.07
C ASP A 372 -7.93 6.21 -25.35
N VAL A 373 -8.17 7.28 -26.11
CA VAL A 373 -8.64 8.58 -25.60
C VAL A 373 -10.06 8.83 -26.11
N ILE A 374 -11.03 8.68 -25.22
CA ILE A 374 -12.47 8.78 -25.54
C ILE A 374 -12.91 10.25 -25.59
N CYS A 375 -12.40 11.05 -24.65
CA CYS A 375 -12.59 12.50 -24.57
C CYS A 375 -11.28 13.15 -24.11
N SER A 376 -10.79 14.15 -24.84
CA SER A 376 -9.54 14.84 -24.46
C SER A 376 -9.70 15.84 -23.31
N GLY A 377 -10.93 16.26 -23.01
CA GLY A 377 -11.24 17.31 -22.03
C GLY A 377 -10.98 18.73 -22.54
N GLU A 378 -11.39 19.72 -21.75
CA GLU A 378 -11.35 21.15 -22.09
C GLU A 378 -10.45 21.95 -21.13
N GLY A 379 -9.88 23.04 -21.64
CA GLY A 379 -9.04 23.95 -20.85
C GLY A 379 -7.67 23.39 -20.46
N ALA A 380 -6.91 24.16 -19.66
CA ALA A 380 -5.54 23.83 -19.28
C ALA A 380 -5.43 22.56 -18.41
N ASN A 381 -6.42 22.35 -17.53
CA ASN A 381 -6.49 21.21 -16.62
C ASN A 381 -7.26 20.02 -17.21
N ARG A 382 -7.68 20.10 -18.47
CA ARG A 382 -8.39 19.07 -19.23
C ARG A 382 -9.63 18.54 -18.50
N ASP A 383 -10.52 19.45 -18.13
CA ASP A 383 -11.80 19.08 -17.51
C ASP A 383 -12.61 18.19 -18.45
N GLY A 384 -13.14 17.09 -17.93
CA GLY A 384 -13.90 16.13 -18.71
C GLY A 384 -13.08 15.13 -19.51
N THR A 385 -11.76 15.01 -19.28
CA THR A 385 -10.93 13.96 -19.92
C THR A 385 -11.45 12.57 -19.57
N VAL A 386 -11.63 11.72 -20.58
CA VAL A 386 -11.97 10.30 -20.46
C VAL A 386 -10.98 9.46 -21.25
N GLN A 387 -10.25 8.57 -20.57
CA GLN A 387 -9.22 7.71 -21.14
C GLN A 387 -9.48 6.25 -20.80
N LEU A 388 -9.35 5.35 -21.77
CA LEU A 388 -9.27 3.92 -21.51
C LEU A 388 -7.81 3.58 -21.16
N MET A 389 -7.61 2.99 -20.00
CA MET A 389 -6.29 2.76 -19.39
C MET A 389 -6.06 1.27 -19.17
N PHE A 390 -4.79 0.88 -19.27
CA PHE A 390 -4.26 -0.38 -18.77
C PHE A 390 -3.22 -0.07 -17.70
N SER A 391 -3.21 -0.84 -16.62
CA SER A 391 -2.11 -0.84 -15.64
C SER A 391 -1.83 -2.23 -15.08
N GLU A 392 -0.56 -2.50 -14.83
CA GLU A 392 -0.09 -3.63 -14.04
C GLU A 392 0.41 -3.09 -12.69
N VAL A 393 -0.26 -3.47 -11.61
CA VAL A 393 0.04 -3.03 -10.24
C VAL A 393 0.81 -4.12 -9.50
N GLN A 394 1.87 -3.74 -8.78
CA GLN A 394 2.83 -4.67 -8.18
C GLN A 394 3.16 -4.36 -6.71
N MET A 395 3.77 -5.35 -6.05
CA MET A 395 4.59 -5.16 -4.86
C MET A 395 6.06 -5.34 -5.24
N VAL A 396 6.97 -4.75 -4.46
CA VAL A 396 8.43 -4.90 -4.63
C VAL A 396 8.88 -6.25 -4.03
N THR A 397 8.27 -7.34 -4.52
CA THR A 397 8.59 -8.72 -4.17
C THR A 397 8.02 -9.66 -5.23
N PRO A 398 8.72 -10.76 -5.59
CA PRO A 398 8.19 -11.77 -6.48
C PRO A 398 7.20 -12.74 -5.78
N MET A 399 7.02 -12.60 -4.46
CA MET A 399 6.17 -13.48 -3.64
C MET A 399 4.67 -13.16 -3.76
N VAL A 400 4.33 -12.00 -4.35
CA VAL A 400 2.95 -11.57 -4.58
C VAL A 400 2.83 -11.23 -6.06
N GLY A 401 1.93 -11.92 -6.76
CA GLY A 401 1.68 -11.71 -8.19
C GLY A 401 1.17 -10.29 -8.48
N SER A 402 1.55 -9.74 -9.63
CA SER A 402 1.02 -8.47 -10.11
C SER A 402 -0.46 -8.57 -10.50
N ARG A 403 -1.17 -7.45 -10.40
CA ARG A 403 -2.59 -7.31 -10.75
C ARG A 403 -2.73 -6.51 -12.04
N GLU A 404 -3.32 -7.10 -13.06
CA GLU A 404 -3.62 -6.39 -14.31
C GLU A 404 -5.05 -5.84 -14.27
N VAL A 405 -5.20 -4.57 -14.63
CA VAL A 405 -6.50 -3.89 -14.63
C VAL A 405 -6.66 -3.03 -15.87
N TYR A 406 -7.82 -3.20 -16.51
CA TYR A 406 -8.31 -2.31 -17.56
C TYR A 406 -9.44 -1.46 -16.97
N PHE A 407 -9.35 -0.15 -17.14
CA PHE A 407 -10.31 0.78 -16.54
C PHE A 407 -10.44 2.06 -17.37
N VAL A 408 -11.58 2.73 -17.23
CA VAL A 408 -11.78 4.07 -17.75
C VAL A 408 -11.45 5.07 -16.65
N ARG A 409 -10.53 5.98 -16.95
CA ARG A 409 -10.20 7.14 -16.12
C ARG A 409 -11.00 8.34 -16.57
N TYR A 410 -11.75 8.95 -15.66
CA TYR A 410 -12.51 10.18 -15.90
C TYR A 410 -12.08 11.28 -14.92
N CYS A 411 -11.59 12.39 -15.46
CA CYS A 411 -11.19 13.59 -14.72
C CYS A 411 -12.26 14.66 -14.85
N LYS A 412 -12.72 15.22 -13.73
CA LYS A 412 -13.77 16.25 -13.72
C LYS A 412 -13.53 17.29 -12.63
N LYS A 413 -13.78 18.55 -12.94
CA LYS A 413 -13.89 19.62 -11.95
C LYS A 413 -15.22 19.50 -11.19
N LEU A 414 -15.17 19.47 -9.87
CA LEU A 414 -16.36 19.41 -9.02
C LEU A 414 -16.82 20.80 -8.60
N LYS A 415 -15.87 21.61 -8.10
CA LYS A 415 -16.05 23.00 -7.68
C LYS A 415 -14.78 23.79 -8.03
N GLU A 416 -14.72 25.08 -7.67
CA GLU A 416 -13.62 25.96 -8.06
C GLU A 416 -12.23 25.40 -7.70
N GLU A 417 -12.07 24.94 -6.46
CA GLU A 417 -10.82 24.41 -5.87
C GLU A 417 -10.81 22.88 -5.70
N GLU A 418 -11.78 22.16 -6.27
CA GLU A 418 -12.00 20.74 -6.01
C GLU A 418 -12.19 19.94 -7.30
N TRP A 419 -11.38 18.90 -7.46
CA TRP A 419 -11.36 18.02 -8.63
C TRP A 419 -11.48 16.57 -8.22
N ALA A 420 -11.97 15.74 -9.15
CA ALA A 420 -12.04 14.31 -8.97
C ALA A 420 -11.48 13.57 -10.19
N ILE A 421 -10.75 12.50 -9.91
CA ILE A 421 -10.33 11.52 -10.91
C ILE A 421 -10.89 10.18 -10.46
N VAL A 422 -11.79 9.60 -11.27
CA VAL A 422 -12.37 8.28 -11.03
C VAL A 422 -11.86 7.27 -12.05
N ASP A 423 -11.48 6.10 -11.56
CA ASP A 423 -11.07 4.92 -12.31
C ASP A 423 -12.11 3.81 -12.08
N VAL A 424 -12.71 3.30 -13.16
CA VAL A 424 -13.72 2.23 -13.10
C VAL A 424 -13.55 1.24 -14.26
N SER A 425 -13.58 -0.06 -13.97
CA SER A 425 -13.53 -1.10 -15.00
C SER A 425 -14.84 -1.21 -15.76
N ILE A 426 -14.75 -1.53 -17.05
CA ILE A 426 -15.93 -1.82 -17.88
C ILE A 426 -16.23 -3.31 -17.79
N GLU A 427 -17.51 -3.64 -17.62
CA GLU A 427 -17.98 -5.02 -17.61
C GLU A 427 -17.66 -5.74 -18.94
N ASN A 428 -17.34 -7.03 -18.85
CA ASN A 428 -17.11 -7.96 -19.97
C ASN A 428 -15.88 -7.72 -20.86
N VAL A 429 -15.12 -6.62 -20.67
CA VAL A 429 -13.86 -6.37 -21.40
C VAL A 429 -12.77 -7.38 -21.01
N GLN A 430 -12.70 -7.72 -19.72
CA GLN A 430 -11.68 -8.64 -19.19
C GLN A 430 -11.92 -10.11 -19.57
N ASP A 431 -13.14 -10.46 -19.98
CA ASP A 431 -13.53 -11.83 -20.31
C ASP A 431 -13.14 -12.19 -21.75
N THR A 432 -12.94 -11.18 -22.62
CA THR A 432 -12.44 -11.33 -24.00
C THR A 432 -10.91 -11.41 -24.07
N ILE A 433 -10.20 -11.03 -23.01
CA ILE A 433 -8.74 -11.01 -22.97
C ILE A 433 -8.25 -12.28 -22.25
N GLU A 434 -7.59 -13.17 -22.99
CA GLU A 434 -6.80 -14.28 -22.44
C GLU A 434 -5.57 -13.70 -21.72
N ALA A 435 -5.72 -13.34 -20.44
CA ALA A 435 -4.63 -12.87 -19.61
C ALA A 435 -4.06 -14.02 -18.76
N SER A 436 -2.73 -14.11 -18.67
CA SER A 436 -1.99 -15.09 -17.87
C SER A 436 -1.83 -14.67 -16.39
N LEU A 437 -2.36 -13.51 -15.99
CA LEU A 437 -2.23 -12.91 -14.66
C LEU A 437 -3.58 -12.76 -13.92
N LEU A 438 -3.51 -12.42 -12.63
CA LEU A 438 -4.68 -12.23 -11.77
C LEU A 438 -5.60 -11.12 -12.30
N LYS A 439 -6.77 -11.53 -12.78
CA LYS A 439 -7.79 -10.62 -13.29
C LYS A 439 -8.42 -9.85 -12.13
N CYS A 440 -8.23 -8.53 -12.14
CA CYS A 440 -8.81 -7.64 -11.17
C CYS A 440 -9.68 -6.60 -11.88
N ARG A 441 -10.80 -6.23 -11.26
CA ARG A 441 -11.74 -5.23 -11.76
C ARG A 441 -11.76 -4.07 -10.78
N LYS A 442 -11.54 -2.85 -11.27
CA LYS A 442 -11.74 -1.64 -10.47
C LYS A 442 -13.23 -1.36 -10.34
N ARG A 443 -13.73 -1.35 -9.11
CA ARG A 443 -14.94 -0.61 -8.75
C ARG A 443 -14.59 0.88 -8.66
N PRO A 444 -15.59 1.79 -8.61
CA PRO A 444 -15.32 3.22 -8.54
C PRO A 444 -14.25 3.56 -7.50
N SER A 445 -13.07 3.90 -8.01
CA SER A 445 -11.85 4.18 -7.25
C SER A 445 -11.25 5.48 -7.77
N GLY A 446 -10.25 6.01 -7.08
CA GLY A 446 -9.52 7.19 -7.53
C GLY A 446 -9.38 8.17 -6.39
N CYS A 447 -9.45 9.47 -6.70
CA CYS A 447 -9.21 10.48 -5.69
C CYS A 447 -10.01 11.76 -5.89
N ILE A 448 -10.27 12.43 -4.76
CA ILE A 448 -10.70 13.82 -4.68
C ILE A 448 -9.47 14.66 -4.32
N ILE A 449 -9.20 15.69 -5.10
CA ILE A 449 -8.06 16.59 -4.95
C ILE A 449 -8.62 17.98 -4.67
N GLN A 450 -8.32 18.51 -3.49
CA GLN A 450 -8.73 19.83 -3.05
C GLN A 450 -7.50 20.72 -2.93
N ASP A 451 -7.50 21.86 -3.63
CA ASP A 451 -6.48 22.90 -3.44
C ASP A 451 -6.64 23.52 -2.05
N THR A 452 -5.51 23.73 -1.35
CA THR A 452 -5.51 24.39 -0.04
C THR A 452 -4.97 25.82 -0.09
N ASN A 453 -4.84 26.39 -1.30
CA ASN A 453 -4.49 27.78 -1.61
C ASN A 453 -3.07 28.22 -1.18
N ASN A 454 -2.23 27.27 -0.77
CA ASN A 454 -0.85 27.49 -0.32
C ASN A 454 0.18 26.72 -1.19
N GLY A 455 -0.24 26.21 -2.36
CA GLY A 455 0.59 25.33 -3.19
C GLY A 455 0.63 23.88 -2.70
N HIS A 456 -0.31 23.47 -1.86
CA HIS A 456 -0.51 22.10 -1.41
C HIS A 456 -1.92 21.64 -1.73
N CYS A 457 -2.09 20.33 -1.91
CA CYS A 457 -3.39 19.73 -2.12
C CYS A 457 -3.71 18.76 -0.99
N LYS A 458 -4.96 18.78 -0.52
CA LYS A 458 -5.52 17.69 0.26
C LYS A 458 -6.08 16.65 -0.70
N VAL A 459 -5.58 15.42 -0.59
CA VAL A 459 -5.98 14.31 -1.45
C VAL A 459 -6.69 13.27 -0.59
N THR A 460 -7.92 12.93 -0.97
CA THR A 460 -8.67 11.80 -0.43
C THR A 460 -8.66 10.70 -1.47
N TRP A 461 -8.00 9.58 -1.18
CA TRP A 461 -7.88 8.45 -2.08
C TRP A 461 -8.83 7.33 -1.65
N VAL A 462 -9.57 6.78 -2.61
CA VAL A 462 -10.42 5.59 -2.43
C VAL A 462 -9.93 4.52 -3.39
N GLU A 463 -9.52 3.37 -2.85
CA GLU A 463 -9.15 2.22 -3.65
C GLU A 463 -10.17 1.12 -3.41
N HIS A 464 -10.91 0.74 -4.45
CA HIS A 464 -11.97 -0.25 -4.40
C HIS A 464 -11.83 -1.23 -5.58
N ILE A 465 -11.40 -2.44 -5.28
CA ILE A 465 -11.04 -3.44 -6.28
C ILE A 465 -11.67 -4.78 -5.97
N GLU A 466 -12.10 -5.46 -7.03
CA GLU A 466 -12.57 -6.84 -7.00
C GLU A 466 -11.49 -7.72 -7.65
N CYS A 467 -10.90 -8.61 -6.87
CA CYS A 467 -9.77 -9.45 -7.29
C CYS A 467 -10.15 -10.92 -7.25
N GLU A 468 -9.74 -11.70 -8.25
CA GLU A 468 -9.88 -13.16 -8.17
C GLU A 468 -9.08 -13.70 -6.98
N LYS A 469 -9.68 -14.62 -6.22
CA LYS A 469 -9.00 -15.23 -5.07
C LYS A 469 -7.76 -15.99 -5.55
N SER A 470 -6.61 -15.62 -5.00
CA SER A 470 -5.32 -16.17 -5.37
C SER A 470 -4.55 -16.74 -4.19
N THR A 471 -3.65 -17.66 -4.48
CA THR A 471 -2.72 -18.20 -3.50
C THR A 471 -1.61 -17.19 -3.25
N VAL A 472 -1.73 -16.43 -2.16
CA VAL A 472 -0.68 -15.52 -1.68
C VAL A 472 0.25 -16.28 -0.75
N HIS A 473 1.56 -16.08 -0.89
CA HIS A 473 2.55 -16.64 0.03
C HIS A 473 2.21 -16.29 1.49
N THR A 474 2.35 -17.25 2.41
CA THR A 474 1.87 -17.15 3.80
C THR A 474 2.37 -15.90 4.51
N MET A 475 3.66 -15.55 4.36
CA MET A 475 4.26 -14.33 4.92
C MET A 475 3.55 -13.03 4.51
N TYR A 476 3.05 -12.94 3.27
CA TYR A 476 2.42 -11.73 2.73
C TYR A 476 0.90 -11.74 2.85
N ARG A 477 0.30 -12.86 3.29
CA ARG A 477 -1.15 -13.05 3.32
C ARG A 477 -1.86 -12.00 4.18
N SER A 478 -1.28 -11.61 5.32
CA SER A 478 -1.86 -10.59 6.21
C SER A 478 -1.91 -9.22 5.52
N ILE A 479 -0.80 -8.79 4.92
CA ILE A 479 -0.67 -7.47 4.27
C ILE A 479 -1.58 -7.38 3.03
N VAL A 480 -1.69 -8.46 2.24
CA VAL A 480 -2.59 -8.47 1.09
C VAL A 480 -4.06 -8.43 1.55
N LYS A 481 -4.45 -9.28 2.50
CA LYS A 481 -5.85 -9.34 2.97
C LYS A 481 -6.30 -8.09 3.72
N SER A 482 -5.39 -7.42 4.43
CA SER A 482 -5.71 -6.21 5.19
C SER A 482 -5.79 -4.94 4.33
N GLY A 483 -5.64 -5.07 3.00
CA GLY A 483 -5.67 -3.94 2.07
C GLY A 483 -4.42 -3.06 2.12
N LEU A 484 -3.37 -3.46 2.85
CA LEU A 484 -2.12 -2.71 2.95
C LEU A 484 -1.29 -2.79 1.67
N ALA A 485 -1.30 -3.94 1.02
CA ALA A 485 -0.47 -4.20 -0.16
C ALA A 485 -0.81 -3.30 -1.35
N PHE A 486 -2.09 -3.02 -1.55
CA PHE A 486 -2.60 -2.36 -2.76
C PHE A 486 -3.58 -1.21 -2.48
N GLY A 487 -3.89 -0.93 -1.21
CA GLY A 487 -4.91 0.05 -0.82
C GLY A 487 -4.46 1.50 -0.82
N ALA A 488 -5.42 2.38 -0.50
CA ALA A 488 -5.31 3.84 -0.56
C ALA A 488 -4.13 4.40 0.25
N ARG A 489 -3.83 3.82 1.42
CA ARG A 489 -2.70 4.26 2.26
C ARG A 489 -1.35 4.13 1.55
N ARG A 490 -1.16 3.08 0.74
CA ARG A 490 0.08 2.86 -0.01
C ARG A 490 0.19 3.83 -1.19
N TRP A 491 -0.91 4.06 -1.91
CA TRP A 491 -0.97 5.07 -2.97
C TRP A 491 -0.62 6.44 -2.43
N LEU A 492 -1.27 6.85 -1.35
CA LEU A 492 -1.10 8.18 -0.79
C LEU A 492 0.27 8.38 -0.13
N GLY A 493 0.78 7.36 0.58
CA GLY A 493 2.13 7.39 1.14
C GLY A 493 3.22 7.51 0.05
N THR A 494 3.06 6.79 -1.06
CA THR A 494 3.95 6.91 -2.23
C THR A 494 3.87 8.31 -2.85
N LEU A 495 2.66 8.84 -3.05
CA LEU A 495 2.43 10.18 -3.59
C LEU A 495 3.10 11.26 -2.73
N GLN A 496 2.87 11.23 -1.41
CA GLN A 496 3.49 12.18 -0.49
C GLN A 496 5.02 12.15 -0.58
N GLN A 497 5.61 10.96 -0.59
CA GLN A 497 7.06 10.79 -0.67
C GLN A 497 7.64 11.31 -1.98
N GLN A 498 6.99 11.05 -3.11
CA GLN A 498 7.45 11.52 -4.41
C GLN A 498 7.22 13.02 -4.61
N CYS A 499 6.12 13.59 -4.10
CA CYS A 499 5.92 15.05 -4.06
C CYS A 499 7.04 15.74 -3.26
N GLN A 500 7.40 15.20 -2.09
CA GLN A 500 8.53 15.72 -1.31
C GLN A 500 9.84 15.65 -2.12
N ARG A 501 10.13 14.50 -2.75
CA ARG A 501 11.31 14.36 -3.61
C ARG A 501 11.35 15.41 -4.72
N LEU A 502 10.23 15.62 -5.43
CA LEU A 502 10.13 16.63 -6.49
C LEU A 502 10.43 18.04 -5.97
N MET A 503 9.94 18.40 -4.78
CA MET A 503 10.26 19.69 -4.15
C MET A 503 11.76 19.88 -3.94
N PHE A 504 12.47 18.86 -3.44
CA PHE A 504 13.92 18.92 -3.27
C PHE A 504 14.68 18.98 -4.60
N VAL A 505 14.18 18.29 -5.64
CA VAL A 505 14.76 18.34 -7.00
C VAL A 505 14.57 19.71 -7.66
N MET A 506 13.45 20.38 -7.38
CA MET A 506 13.09 21.69 -7.95
C MET A 506 13.67 22.88 -7.15
N ALA A 507 14.07 22.66 -5.89
CA ALA A 507 14.61 23.69 -5.03
C ALA A 507 15.93 24.29 -5.57
N THR A 508 15.93 25.60 -5.77
CA THR A 508 17.11 26.35 -6.22
C THR A 508 18.06 26.65 -5.06
N ASN A 509 17.51 26.94 -3.88
CA ASN A 509 18.24 27.31 -2.66
C ASN A 509 18.03 26.24 -1.56
N VAL A 510 18.84 25.18 -1.59
CA VAL A 510 18.87 24.12 -0.57
C VAL A 510 19.93 24.47 0.49
N PRO A 511 19.62 24.46 1.79
CA PRO A 511 20.60 24.69 2.85
C PRO A 511 21.82 23.78 2.73
N MET A 512 23.03 24.30 3.01
CA MET A 512 24.28 23.52 2.92
C MET A 512 24.28 22.24 3.78
N LYS A 513 23.55 22.24 4.91
CA LYS A 513 23.39 21.06 5.78
C LYS A 513 22.58 19.93 5.15
N GLU A 514 21.75 20.25 4.15
CA GLU A 514 20.87 19.30 3.44
C GLU A 514 21.46 18.84 2.10
N SER A 515 22.62 19.38 1.72
CA SER A 515 23.30 19.09 0.46
C SER A 515 24.82 19.08 0.64
N VAL A 516 25.33 18.06 1.33
CA VAL A 516 26.76 17.87 1.52
C VAL A 516 27.40 17.28 0.27
N GLY A 517 28.56 17.80 -0.12
CA GLY A 517 29.42 17.22 -1.17
C GLY A 517 29.06 17.58 -2.62
N VAL A 518 27.96 18.30 -2.86
CA VAL A 518 27.56 18.74 -4.22
C VAL A 518 27.30 20.24 -4.21
N GLY A 519 28.23 21.01 -4.78
CA GLY A 519 28.20 22.47 -4.73
C GLY A 519 27.24 23.15 -5.72
N THR A 520 26.80 22.45 -6.78
CA THR A 520 25.98 23.06 -7.86
C THR A 520 24.56 22.51 -7.87
N ALA A 521 23.58 23.36 -8.20
CA ALA A 521 22.19 22.94 -8.37
C ALA A 521 22.01 21.91 -9.50
N ALA A 522 22.77 22.07 -10.59
CA ALA A 522 22.81 21.11 -11.70
C ALA A 522 23.31 19.73 -11.23
N GLY A 523 24.40 19.71 -10.45
CA GLY A 523 24.94 18.51 -9.82
C GLY A 523 23.92 17.80 -8.95
N ARG A 524 23.27 18.52 -8.04
CA ARG A 524 22.22 17.94 -7.16
C ARG A 524 21.12 17.30 -7.98
N LYS A 525 20.63 18.01 -8.99
CA LYS A 525 19.56 17.52 -9.87
C LYS A 525 19.99 16.27 -10.64
N SER A 526 21.23 16.22 -11.12
CA SER A 526 21.74 15.05 -11.83
C SER A 526 21.90 13.83 -10.91
N VAL A 527 22.49 14.00 -9.73
CA VAL A 527 22.62 12.94 -8.72
C VAL A 527 21.24 12.41 -8.29
N MET A 528 20.27 13.30 -8.02
CA MET A 528 18.92 12.90 -7.65
C MET A 528 18.18 12.17 -8.77
N ARG A 529 18.37 12.55 -10.05
CA ARG A 529 17.80 11.82 -11.19
C ARG A 529 18.41 10.43 -11.35
N LEU A 530 19.74 10.30 -11.21
CA LEU A 530 20.41 9.01 -11.27
C LEU A 530 19.88 8.07 -10.17
N ALA A 531 19.79 8.57 -8.93
CA ALA A 531 19.24 7.82 -7.81
C ALA A 531 17.76 7.42 -8.03
N GLN A 532 16.96 8.30 -8.62
CA GLN A 532 15.55 8.01 -8.92
C GLN A 532 15.42 6.87 -9.92
N ARG A 533 16.24 6.91 -10.97
CA ARG A 533 16.31 5.84 -11.97
C ARG A 533 16.79 4.53 -11.36
N MET A 534 17.79 4.57 -10.48
CA MET A 534 18.26 3.42 -9.73
C MET A 534 17.12 2.77 -8.93
N SER A 535 16.39 3.55 -8.15
CA SER A 535 15.26 3.07 -7.34
C SER A 535 14.10 2.54 -8.20
N LYS A 536 13.81 3.19 -9.33
CA LYS A 536 12.81 2.74 -10.32
C LYS A 536 13.20 1.39 -10.93
N ASN A 537 14.46 1.24 -11.37
CA ASN A 537 14.96 0.01 -11.95
C ASN A 537 14.95 -1.14 -10.92
N PHE A 538 15.25 -0.86 -9.65
CA PHE A 538 15.09 -1.82 -8.56
C PHE A 538 13.65 -2.30 -8.41
N CYS A 539 12.69 -1.37 -8.32
CA CYS A 539 11.27 -1.72 -8.17
C CYS A 539 10.76 -2.60 -9.32
N HIS A 540 11.13 -2.27 -10.56
CA HIS A 540 10.75 -3.08 -11.73
C HIS A 540 11.45 -4.43 -11.76
N ALA A 541 12.73 -4.51 -11.37
CA ALA A 541 13.49 -5.75 -11.45
C ALA A 541 13.10 -6.81 -10.41
N VAL A 542 12.55 -6.37 -9.27
CA VAL A 542 12.21 -7.22 -8.12
C VAL A 542 10.76 -7.68 -8.12
N GLY A 543 9.85 -6.91 -8.72
CA GLY A 543 8.43 -7.25 -8.74
C GLY A 543 8.09 -8.49 -9.57
N ALA A 544 6.90 -9.04 -9.31
CA ALA A 544 6.36 -10.20 -10.03
C ALA A 544 5.73 -9.86 -11.40
N SER A 545 6.22 -8.82 -12.09
CA SER A 545 5.70 -8.42 -13.40
C SER A 545 5.79 -9.57 -14.41
N SER A 546 4.85 -9.68 -15.36
CA SER A 546 4.90 -10.69 -16.44
C SER A 546 6.12 -10.57 -17.36
N LEU A 547 6.92 -9.50 -17.24
CA LEU A 547 8.24 -9.41 -17.89
C LEU A 547 9.27 -10.38 -17.29
N HIS A 548 9.04 -10.85 -16.07
CA HIS A 548 9.98 -11.65 -15.30
C HIS A 548 9.48 -13.09 -15.18
N THR A 549 10.26 -14.02 -15.74
CA THR A 549 10.06 -15.44 -15.44
C THR A 549 10.87 -15.79 -14.21
N TRP A 550 10.18 -15.86 -13.06
CA TRP A 550 10.79 -16.25 -11.78
C TRP A 550 10.86 -17.77 -11.66
N SER A 551 12.05 -18.32 -11.47
CA SER A 551 12.26 -19.71 -11.09
C SER A 551 12.72 -19.79 -9.63
N LYS A 552 12.26 -20.84 -8.94
CA LYS A 552 12.76 -21.17 -7.61
C LYS A 552 14.12 -21.84 -7.75
N TYR A 553 15.10 -21.34 -7.02
CA TYR A 553 16.41 -21.96 -6.88
C TYR A 553 16.50 -22.57 -5.48
N SER A 554 16.53 -23.90 -5.43
CA SER A 554 16.75 -24.65 -4.18
C SER A 554 18.25 -24.92 -4.06
N GLY A 555 19.00 -23.96 -3.52
CA GLY A 555 20.40 -24.16 -3.17
C GLY A 555 20.56 -25.02 -1.91
N GLU A 556 21.80 -25.44 -1.61
CA GLU A 556 22.12 -26.27 -0.44
C GLU A 556 21.78 -25.61 0.91
N ASN A 557 21.59 -24.28 0.92
CA ASN A 557 21.42 -23.46 2.12
C ASN A 557 19.98 -23.40 2.67
N GLY A 558 19.01 -24.09 2.06
CA GLY A 558 17.60 -24.15 2.52
C GLY A 558 16.80 -22.83 2.38
N LEU A 559 17.41 -21.75 1.88
CA LEU A 559 16.74 -20.47 1.65
C LEU A 559 15.88 -20.51 0.38
N ASP A 560 14.67 -19.95 0.47
CA ASP A 560 13.79 -19.76 -0.69
C ASP A 560 14.28 -18.56 -1.51
N ILE A 561 15.09 -18.84 -2.53
CA ILE A 561 15.62 -17.84 -3.46
C ILE A 561 14.88 -17.97 -4.79
N ARG A 562 14.37 -16.84 -5.28
CA ARG A 562 13.81 -16.72 -6.63
C ARG A 562 14.79 -16.01 -7.54
N VAL A 563 14.99 -16.55 -8.73
CA VAL A 563 15.90 -15.99 -9.71
C VAL A 563 15.18 -15.68 -11.01
N SER A 564 15.56 -14.59 -11.66
CA SER A 564 15.15 -14.24 -13.01
C SER A 564 16.35 -13.67 -13.77
N SER A 565 16.39 -13.84 -15.08
CA SER A 565 17.42 -13.22 -15.92
C SER A 565 16.82 -12.46 -17.07
N ARG A 566 17.47 -11.36 -17.44
CA ARG A 566 17.13 -10.56 -18.62
C ARG A 566 18.36 -10.25 -19.44
N LYS A 567 18.14 -9.98 -20.73
CA LYS A 567 19.20 -9.60 -21.67
C LYS A 567 19.04 -8.12 -21.98
N ASN A 568 20.09 -7.34 -21.73
CA ASN A 568 20.16 -5.96 -22.19
C ASN A 568 20.99 -5.89 -23.47
N LEU A 569 20.37 -5.41 -24.55
CA LEU A 569 20.96 -5.33 -25.89
C LEU A 569 21.29 -3.90 -26.33
N SER A 570 20.65 -2.89 -25.72
CA SER A 570 20.69 -1.52 -26.24
C SER A 570 20.40 -0.43 -25.21
N ASP A 571 19.91 -0.77 -24.01
CA ASP A 571 19.67 0.24 -22.98
C ASP A 571 21.02 0.73 -22.44
N ARG A 572 21.30 2.02 -22.66
CA ARG A 572 22.54 2.68 -22.22
C ARG A 572 22.59 2.89 -20.71
N GLY A 573 21.42 2.85 -20.06
CA GLY A 573 21.27 3.01 -18.61
C GLY A 573 21.54 1.76 -17.79
N GLU A 574 21.64 0.60 -18.45
CA GLU A 574 22.04 -0.66 -17.83
C GLU A 574 23.31 -1.19 -18.52
N PRO A 575 24.14 -2.01 -17.85
CA PRO A 575 25.22 -2.73 -18.51
C PRO A 575 24.68 -3.64 -19.63
N LEU A 576 25.39 -3.68 -20.76
CA LEU A 576 25.06 -4.58 -21.87
C LEU A 576 25.44 -6.02 -21.51
N GLY A 577 24.55 -6.97 -21.77
CA GLY A 577 24.79 -8.38 -21.50
C GLY A 577 23.63 -9.12 -20.85
N LEU A 578 23.95 -10.24 -20.20
CA LEU A 578 23.02 -11.07 -19.43
C LEU A 578 23.04 -10.64 -17.96
N ILE A 579 21.90 -10.14 -17.47
CA ILE A 579 21.72 -9.67 -16.10
C ILE A 579 20.89 -10.70 -15.33
N LEU A 580 21.39 -11.12 -14.18
CA LEU A 580 20.71 -11.95 -13.21
C LEU A 580 20.13 -11.08 -12.10
N CYS A 581 18.88 -11.35 -11.71
CA CYS A 581 18.22 -10.79 -10.54
C CYS A 581 17.84 -11.95 -9.62
N ALA A 582 18.31 -11.92 -8.38
CA ALA A 582 18.00 -12.91 -7.36
C ALA A 582 17.35 -12.23 -6.15
N VAL A 583 16.28 -12.84 -5.64
CA VAL A 583 15.45 -12.28 -4.57
C VAL A 583 15.17 -13.32 -3.51
N SER A 584 15.28 -12.91 -2.24
CA SER A 584 14.92 -13.71 -1.08
C SER A 584 14.07 -12.87 -0.14
N CYS A 585 13.13 -13.51 0.55
CA CYS A 585 12.22 -12.86 1.47
C CYS A 585 12.29 -13.52 2.84
N ALA A 586 12.29 -12.72 3.90
CA ALA A 586 12.27 -13.20 5.27
C ALA A 586 11.30 -12.37 6.11
N SER A 587 10.63 -13.02 7.06
CA SER A 587 9.94 -12.33 8.15
C SER A 587 10.89 -12.21 9.33
N LEU A 588 11.06 -11.01 9.87
CA LEU A 588 11.95 -10.72 10.99
C LEU A 588 11.14 -10.14 12.17
N PRO A 589 11.43 -10.54 13.42
CA PRO A 589 10.73 -10.02 14.60
C PRO A 589 11.28 -8.63 15.02
N LEU A 590 11.53 -7.76 14.05
CA LEU A 590 12.11 -6.43 14.23
C LEU A 590 11.19 -5.37 13.65
N SER A 591 11.10 -4.22 14.31
CA SER A 591 10.36 -3.09 13.76
C SER A 591 10.98 -2.64 12.42
N PRO A 592 10.16 -2.26 11.43
CA PRO A 592 10.67 -1.79 10.14
C PRO A 592 11.68 -0.65 10.27
N ARG A 593 11.48 0.25 11.25
CA ARG A 593 12.36 1.40 11.50
C ARG A 593 13.75 0.96 11.95
N LEU A 594 13.84 0.07 12.95
CA LEU A 594 15.12 -0.44 13.45
C LEU A 594 15.92 -1.13 12.34
N LEU A 595 15.25 -1.96 11.53
CA LEU A 595 15.89 -2.68 10.43
C LEU A 595 16.41 -1.72 9.35
N VAL A 596 15.61 -0.73 8.95
CA VAL A 596 16.03 0.24 7.93
C VAL A 596 17.16 1.14 8.43
N ASP A 597 17.11 1.55 9.71
CA ASP A 597 18.18 2.30 10.35
C ASP A 597 19.49 1.51 10.37
N PHE A 598 19.44 0.20 10.60
CA PHE A 598 20.60 -0.68 10.47
C PHE A 598 21.13 -0.77 9.03
N LEU A 599 20.24 -0.95 8.04
CA LEU A 599 20.64 -1.14 6.64
C LEU A 599 21.22 0.11 6.01
N ARG A 600 20.81 1.31 6.45
CA ARG A 600 21.29 2.59 5.90
C ARG A 600 22.52 3.16 6.62
N ASP A 601 22.89 2.59 7.77
CA ASP A 601 24.01 3.06 8.58
C ASP A 601 25.35 2.71 7.93
N GLU A 602 26.12 3.75 7.60
CA GLU A 602 27.44 3.65 6.98
C GLU A 602 28.46 2.92 7.86
N ALA A 603 28.40 3.10 9.19
CA ALA A 603 29.35 2.48 10.13
C ALA A 603 29.08 0.99 10.32
N ARG A 604 27.83 0.55 10.11
CA ARG A 604 27.40 -0.86 10.26
C ARG A 604 27.32 -1.61 8.93
N ARG A 605 27.60 -0.96 7.80
CA ARG A 605 27.51 -1.56 6.46
C ARG A 605 28.37 -2.81 6.30
N SER A 606 29.58 -2.81 6.86
CA SER A 606 30.49 -3.95 6.84
C SER A 606 29.96 -5.19 7.58
N GLN A 607 28.98 -5.01 8.46
CA GLN A 607 28.38 -6.11 9.21
C GLN A 607 27.54 -7.01 8.30
N TRP A 608 26.89 -6.46 7.27
CA TRP A 608 26.00 -7.23 6.38
C TRP A 608 26.47 -7.32 4.93
N GLN A 609 27.28 -6.39 4.42
CA GLN A 609 27.71 -6.43 3.02
C GLN A 609 28.87 -7.41 2.79
N VAL A 610 28.59 -8.51 2.09
CA VAL A 610 29.56 -9.58 1.83
C VAL A 610 30.58 -9.23 0.72
N THR A 611 30.19 -8.37 -0.24
CA THR A 611 30.90 -8.21 -1.53
C THR A 611 32.00 -7.15 -1.54
N THR A 612 32.12 -6.33 -0.49
CA THR A 612 33.18 -5.32 -0.38
C THR A 612 33.97 -5.58 0.88
N GLY A 613 35.17 -6.15 0.75
CA GLY A 613 36.12 -6.38 1.85
C GLY A 613 36.74 -5.10 2.40
N GLY A 614 35.99 -4.00 2.45
CA GLY A 614 36.43 -2.72 2.99
C GLY A 614 35.97 -2.51 4.42
N GLU A 615 36.90 -2.18 5.31
CA GLU A 615 36.61 -1.85 6.71
C GLU A 615 36.22 -0.38 6.89
N HIS A 616 36.58 0.48 5.93
CA HIS A 616 36.33 1.92 5.97
C HIS A 616 35.32 2.32 4.90
N VAL A 617 34.11 2.66 5.36
CA VAL A 617 33.05 3.26 4.55
C VAL A 617 32.86 4.69 5.01
N ARG A 618 32.89 5.65 4.08
CA ARG A 618 32.66 7.06 4.39
C ARG A 618 31.77 7.72 3.34
N SER A 619 30.66 8.30 3.77
CA SER A 619 29.88 9.20 2.91
C SER A 619 30.61 10.54 2.71
N PHE A 620 30.64 11.00 1.46
CA PHE A 620 31.15 12.34 1.11
C PHE A 620 30.11 13.18 0.36
N VAL A 621 29.04 12.55 -0.13
CA VAL A 621 27.82 13.23 -0.59
C VAL A 621 26.63 12.74 0.23
N ASN A 622 25.81 13.69 0.69
CA ASN A 622 24.54 13.41 1.36
C ASN A 622 23.53 14.49 0.96
N LEU A 623 22.52 14.10 0.17
CA LEU A 623 21.46 14.96 -0.32
C LEU A 623 20.13 14.54 0.30
N ALA A 624 19.55 15.40 1.13
CA ALA A 624 18.21 15.18 1.65
C ALA A 624 17.17 15.24 0.51
N LYS A 625 16.12 14.41 0.61
CA LYS A 625 15.03 14.35 -0.37
C LYS A 625 13.64 14.22 0.26
N GLY A 626 13.52 14.50 1.55
CA GLY A 626 12.27 14.43 2.29
C GLY A 626 12.39 15.01 3.70
N LYS A 627 11.28 15.02 4.44
CA LYS A 627 11.24 15.51 5.84
C LYS A 627 12.02 14.61 6.80
N ASP A 628 11.94 13.30 6.61
CA ASP A 628 12.74 12.32 7.35
C ASP A 628 14.20 12.45 6.92
N ARG A 629 15.12 12.66 7.87
CA ARG A 629 16.55 12.87 7.56
C ARG A 629 17.22 11.67 6.91
N GLY A 630 16.67 10.47 7.09
CA GLY A 630 17.16 9.28 6.42
C GLY A 630 16.55 9.06 5.04
N ASN A 631 15.59 9.89 4.61
CA ASN A 631 15.23 10.02 3.20
C ASN A 631 16.30 10.85 2.49
N ALA A 632 17.37 10.17 2.08
CA ALA A 632 18.54 10.80 1.48
C ALA A 632 19.12 9.98 0.32
N VAL A 633 19.84 10.69 -0.55
CA VAL A 633 20.75 10.09 -1.54
C VAL A 633 22.17 10.30 -1.06
N THR A 634 22.91 9.22 -0.86
CA THR A 634 24.29 9.25 -0.37
C THR A 634 25.24 8.66 -1.40
N ILE A 635 26.46 9.20 -1.44
CA ILE A 635 27.58 8.58 -2.17
C ILE A 635 28.67 8.28 -1.16
N MET A 636 29.06 7.01 -1.11
CA MET A 636 30.02 6.48 -0.17
C MET A 636 31.27 6.02 -0.90
N GLU A 637 32.41 6.32 -0.29
CA GLU A 637 33.69 5.72 -0.65
C GLU A 637 33.88 4.44 0.18
N VAL A 638 34.20 3.33 -0.49
CA VAL A 638 34.57 2.06 0.15
C VAL A 638 35.98 1.69 -0.28
N LYS A 639 36.91 1.64 0.68
CA LYS A 639 38.30 1.26 0.45
C LYS A 639 38.56 -0.16 0.93
N SER A 640 39.28 -0.96 0.14
CA SER A 640 39.78 -2.27 0.58
C SER A 640 40.79 -2.11 1.73
N LYS A 641 41.00 -3.20 2.51
CA LYS A 641 41.97 -3.20 3.62
C LYS A 641 43.39 -2.80 3.20
N ASP A 642 43.78 -3.13 1.98
CA ASP A 642 45.10 -2.82 1.43
C ASP A 642 45.17 -1.44 0.76
N GLU A 643 44.09 -0.64 0.83
CA GLU A 643 43.89 0.64 0.14
C GLU A 643 44.10 0.62 -1.38
N SER A 644 44.30 -0.57 -1.97
CA SER A 644 44.60 -0.79 -3.38
C SER A 644 43.40 -0.58 -4.30
N ASN A 645 42.18 -0.80 -3.78
CA ASN A 645 40.93 -0.68 -4.53
C ASN A 645 39.97 0.26 -3.80
N CYS A 646 39.52 1.29 -4.53
CA CYS A 646 38.47 2.21 -4.09
C CYS A 646 37.24 2.02 -4.99
N THR A 647 36.08 1.83 -4.38
CA THR A 647 34.79 1.75 -5.09
C THR A 647 33.84 2.77 -4.52
N TRP A 648 33.13 3.48 -5.40
CA TRP A 648 32.05 4.38 -4.99
C TRP A 648 30.72 3.65 -5.05
N ILE A 649 29.89 3.86 -4.03
CA ILE A 649 28.52 3.31 -3.94
C ILE A 649 27.54 4.48 -3.91
N LEU A 650 26.61 4.49 -4.85
CA LEU A 650 25.42 5.35 -4.79
C LEU A 650 24.33 4.61 -4.00
N GLN A 651 23.72 5.27 -3.02
CA GLN A 651 22.60 4.74 -2.24
C GLN A 651 21.43 5.73 -2.22
N ASP A 652 20.22 5.22 -2.46
CA ASP A 652 18.96 5.94 -2.32
C ASP A 652 18.15 5.27 -1.20
N SER A 653 17.96 5.97 -0.08
CA SER A 653 17.24 5.47 1.10
C SER A 653 15.91 6.19 1.24
N SER A 654 14.83 5.45 1.44
CA SER A 654 13.47 5.97 1.50
C SER A 654 12.69 5.27 2.60
N THR A 655 11.92 6.02 3.38
CA THR A 655 11.05 5.53 4.45
C THR A 655 9.74 6.29 4.35
N SER A 656 8.65 5.54 4.45
CA SER A 656 7.28 6.04 4.57
C SER A 656 6.57 5.28 5.70
N THR A 657 5.32 5.64 5.98
CA THR A 657 4.48 4.94 6.95
C THR A 657 4.09 3.50 6.53
N TYR A 658 4.47 3.08 5.32
CA TYR A 658 4.10 1.77 4.76
C TYR A 658 5.31 0.98 4.26
N GLU A 659 6.14 1.59 3.42
CA GLU A 659 7.28 0.92 2.79
C GLU A 659 8.55 1.74 3.00
N SER A 660 9.63 1.03 3.27
CA SER A 660 10.99 1.58 3.31
C SER A 660 11.89 0.82 2.35
N THR A 661 12.77 1.52 1.66
CA THR A 661 13.71 0.95 0.71
C THR A 661 15.11 1.50 0.95
N VAL A 662 16.11 0.63 0.81
CA VAL A 662 17.53 1.01 0.76
C VAL A 662 18.10 0.38 -0.50
N VAL A 663 18.21 1.18 -1.55
CA VAL A 663 18.68 0.74 -2.87
C VAL A 663 20.08 1.29 -3.10
N TYR A 664 20.99 0.47 -3.56
CA TYR A 664 22.38 0.87 -3.82
C TYR A 664 22.97 0.19 -5.05
N ALA A 665 24.00 0.80 -5.62
CA ALA A 665 24.78 0.22 -6.70
C ALA A 665 26.23 0.73 -6.66
N PRO A 666 27.22 -0.11 -7.02
CA PRO A 666 28.56 0.39 -7.34
C PRO A 666 28.48 1.29 -8.58
N VAL A 667 29.26 2.36 -8.59
CA VAL A 667 29.31 3.33 -9.69
C VAL A 667 30.75 3.61 -10.11
N ASP A 668 30.95 3.85 -11.41
CA ASP A 668 32.22 4.31 -11.95
C ASP A 668 32.55 5.72 -11.43
N ILE A 669 33.75 5.88 -10.88
CA ILE A 669 34.18 7.13 -10.23
C ILE A 669 34.17 8.30 -11.22
N THR A 670 34.71 8.10 -12.42
CA THR A 670 34.83 9.16 -13.44
C THR A 670 33.46 9.63 -13.91
N ARG A 671 32.55 8.69 -14.20
CA ARG A 671 31.16 9.01 -14.55
C ARG A 671 30.45 9.71 -13.41
N MET A 672 30.66 9.26 -12.17
CA MET A 672 29.99 9.87 -11.02
C MET A 672 30.49 11.29 -10.73
N GLN A 673 31.79 11.56 -10.92
CA GLN A 673 32.34 12.92 -10.85
C GLN A 673 31.68 13.85 -11.88
N SER A 674 31.44 13.35 -13.11
CA SER A 674 30.70 14.09 -14.15
C SER A 674 29.25 14.37 -13.75
N VAL A 675 28.56 13.38 -13.16
CA VAL A 675 27.19 13.55 -12.63
C VAL A 675 27.16 14.59 -11.50
N ILE A 676 28.11 14.53 -10.56
CA ILE A 676 28.25 15.51 -9.46
C ILE A 676 28.53 16.93 -10.01
N ALA A 677 29.26 17.04 -11.12
CA ALA A 677 29.49 18.31 -11.81
C ALA A 677 28.22 18.86 -12.51
N GLY A 678 27.18 18.03 -12.70
CA GLY A 678 25.90 18.41 -13.29
C GLY A 678 25.68 17.92 -14.72
N CYS A 679 26.53 17.05 -15.24
CA CYS A 679 26.32 16.40 -16.54
C CYS A 679 25.12 15.46 -16.52
N ASP A 680 24.59 15.12 -17.69
CA ASP A 680 23.46 14.20 -17.80
C ASP A 680 23.81 12.79 -17.28
N SER A 681 22.92 12.24 -16.46
CA SER A 681 23.07 10.92 -15.85
C SER A 681 22.45 9.79 -16.66
N SER A 682 21.74 10.08 -17.77
CA SER A 682 20.93 9.11 -18.50
C SER A 682 21.73 7.94 -19.09
N ASP A 683 23.00 8.16 -19.44
CA ASP A 683 23.89 7.12 -20.02
C ASP A 683 24.82 6.46 -18.97
N VAL A 684 24.60 6.70 -17.67
CA VAL A 684 25.37 6.03 -16.61
C VAL A 684 24.80 4.62 -16.38
N PRO A 685 25.53 3.54 -16.67
CA PRO A 685 25.03 2.19 -16.46
C PRO A 685 24.94 1.90 -14.97
N ILE A 686 23.80 1.39 -14.52
CA ILE A 686 23.59 1.07 -13.11
C ILE A 686 22.81 -0.23 -12.94
N LEU A 687 23.25 -1.07 -12.00
CA LEU A 687 22.57 -2.31 -11.61
C LEU A 687 22.25 -2.25 -10.12
N PRO A 688 21.01 -1.90 -9.74
CA PRO A 688 20.66 -1.73 -8.34
C PRO A 688 20.46 -3.05 -7.63
N SER A 689 21.04 -3.15 -6.44
CA SER A 689 20.71 -4.14 -5.42
C SER A 689 20.16 -3.43 -4.20
N GLY A 690 19.55 -4.14 -3.26
CA GLY A 690 19.01 -3.49 -2.08
C GLY A 690 17.92 -4.25 -1.36
N PHE A 691 17.18 -3.48 -0.57
CA PHE A 691 16.22 -3.97 0.40
C PHE A 691 14.88 -3.23 0.25
N SER A 692 13.79 -3.97 0.33
CA SER A 692 12.45 -3.43 0.64
C SER A 692 12.00 -4.00 1.99
N VAL A 693 11.55 -3.12 2.87
CA VAL A 693 11.11 -3.42 4.22
C VAL A 693 9.70 -2.89 4.39
N ILE A 694 8.78 -3.77 4.73
CA ILE A 694 7.38 -3.43 5.04
C ILE A 694 6.99 -4.02 6.40
N PRO A 695 6.06 -3.42 7.15
CA PRO A 695 5.49 -4.01 8.35
C PRO A 695 4.89 -5.39 8.05
N ASP A 696 4.99 -6.35 8.97
CA ASP A 696 4.40 -7.69 8.81
C ASP A 696 2.86 -7.69 8.80
N GLY A 697 2.24 -6.56 9.13
CA GLY A 697 0.80 -6.38 9.16
C GLY A 697 0.14 -7.12 10.33
N LEU A 698 0.92 -7.56 11.32
CA LEU A 698 0.47 -8.24 12.54
C LEU A 698 0.50 -7.32 13.76
N ASP A 699 0.62 -6.00 13.56
CA ASP A 699 0.77 -4.95 14.58
C ASP A 699 -0.24 -5.03 15.76
N ALA A 700 -1.34 -5.79 15.63
CA ALA A 700 -2.36 -5.99 16.66
C ALA A 700 -2.54 -7.43 17.17
N ILE A 701 -1.88 -8.44 16.58
CA ILE A 701 -2.14 -9.87 16.90
C ILE A 701 -1.18 -10.42 17.96
N ARG A 702 -0.05 -9.77 18.25
CA ARG A 702 0.84 -10.21 19.33
C ARG A 702 0.24 -9.77 20.67
N PRO A 703 -0.23 -10.70 21.54
CA PRO A 703 -0.50 -10.34 22.91
C PRO A 703 0.80 -9.80 23.51
N LEU A 704 0.71 -8.79 24.37
CA LEU A 704 1.78 -8.39 25.28
C LEU A 704 2.20 -9.61 26.11
N MET A 705 3.07 -10.46 25.56
CA MET A 705 3.75 -11.47 26.35
C MET A 705 4.82 -10.73 27.14
N ILE A 706 4.53 -10.55 28.43
CA ILE A 706 5.54 -10.26 29.44
C ILE A 706 6.49 -11.46 29.43
N THR A 707 7.55 -11.41 28.63
CA THR A 707 8.66 -12.35 28.78
C THR A 707 9.47 -11.90 30.00
N SER A 708 9.18 -12.56 31.12
CA SER A 708 9.97 -12.48 32.35
C SER A 708 11.37 -13.04 32.08
N SER A 709 12.31 -12.19 31.67
CA SER A 709 13.74 -12.43 31.86
C SER A 709 14.29 -11.39 32.82
N SER A 710 13.92 -11.56 34.10
CA SER A 710 14.58 -10.91 35.21
C SER A 710 16.03 -11.38 35.30
N SER A 711 16.98 -10.60 34.77
CA SER A 711 18.36 -10.64 35.26
C SER A 711 18.53 -9.48 36.24
N MET A 712 18.71 -9.84 37.51
CA MET A 712 18.96 -8.91 38.59
C MET A 712 20.20 -8.07 38.28
N HIS A 713 20.10 -6.75 38.26
CA HIS A 713 21.19 -5.86 38.66
C HIS A 713 20.62 -4.73 39.52
N ARG A 714 21.39 -4.41 40.56
CA ARG A 714 21.02 -3.71 41.79
C ARG A 714 21.46 -2.24 41.69
N GLY A 715 20.55 -1.31 41.98
CA GLY A 715 20.88 0.01 42.55
C GLY A 715 20.81 1.22 41.62
N GLY A 716 19.77 2.04 41.84
CA GLY A 716 19.78 3.52 41.88
C GLY A 716 20.29 4.32 40.68
N GLU A 717 19.37 4.92 39.92
CA GLU A 717 19.22 6.37 39.70
C GLU A 717 18.03 6.59 38.73
N GLU A 718 17.13 7.49 39.09
CA GLU A 718 15.91 7.82 38.33
C GLU A 718 16.28 8.60 37.06
N GLY A 719 16.10 7.97 35.91
CA GLY A 719 16.26 8.57 34.59
C GLY A 719 15.17 8.04 33.66
N GLU A 720 14.58 8.95 32.90
CA GLU A 720 13.46 8.79 31.98
C GLU A 720 13.50 7.44 31.21
N GLU A 721 12.55 6.55 31.51
CA GLU A 721 12.36 5.32 30.75
C GLU A 721 11.81 5.69 29.37
N GLU A 722 12.69 5.69 28.35
CA GLU A 722 12.28 5.52 26.96
C GLU A 722 11.42 4.25 26.89
N GLU A 723 10.14 4.39 26.52
CA GLU A 723 9.27 3.28 26.16
C GLU A 723 10.02 2.38 25.17
N LYS A 724 10.44 1.19 25.63
CA LYS A 724 10.90 0.13 24.74
C LYS A 724 9.72 -0.27 23.86
N ASN A 725 9.63 0.38 22.70
CA ASN A 725 8.76 0.03 21.59
C ASN A 725 8.97 -1.44 21.21
N THR A 726 8.20 -2.35 21.81
CA THR A 726 7.94 -3.68 21.26
C THR A 726 7.02 -3.52 20.05
N GLU A 727 7.49 -2.83 19.01
CA GLU A 727 6.78 -2.59 17.76
C GLU A 727 6.94 -3.80 16.82
N GLY A 728 5.91 -4.08 16.02
CA GLY A 728 5.67 -5.30 15.23
C GLY A 728 6.80 -5.80 14.34
N GLY A 729 6.62 -7.00 13.74
CA GLY A 729 7.63 -7.57 12.85
C GLY A 729 7.71 -6.87 11.50
N SER A 730 8.71 -7.23 10.72
CA SER A 730 8.95 -6.71 9.38
C SER A 730 9.10 -7.84 8.37
N LEU A 731 8.60 -7.61 7.15
CA LEU A 731 8.95 -8.43 6.00
C LEU A 731 10.08 -7.74 5.25
N LEU A 732 11.19 -8.45 5.12
CA LEU A 732 12.38 -8.05 4.40
C LEU A 732 12.42 -8.75 3.05
N THR A 733 12.47 -7.98 1.97
CA THR A 733 12.84 -8.45 0.63
C THR A 733 14.25 -7.99 0.32
N ILE A 734 15.15 -8.95 0.08
CA ILE A 734 16.54 -8.71 -0.34
C ILE A 734 16.64 -9.03 -1.82
N ALA A 735 17.19 -8.12 -2.61
CA ALA A 735 17.41 -8.35 -4.03
C ALA A 735 18.83 -7.98 -4.47
N PHE A 736 19.43 -8.85 -5.27
CA PHE A 736 20.73 -8.63 -5.89
C PHE A 736 20.64 -8.71 -7.40
N GLN A 737 21.27 -7.76 -8.06
CA GLN A 737 21.43 -7.76 -9.51
C GLN A 737 22.91 -7.83 -9.88
N ALA A 738 23.24 -8.74 -10.80
CA ALA A 738 24.61 -8.95 -11.26
C ALA A 738 24.65 -9.11 -12.78
N LEU A 739 25.68 -8.52 -13.41
CA LEU A 739 26.03 -8.81 -14.79
C LEU A 739 26.79 -10.14 -14.84
N VAL A 740 26.17 -11.18 -15.39
CA VAL A 740 26.74 -12.54 -15.43
C VAL A 740 27.61 -12.75 -16.67
N SER A 741 27.25 -12.11 -17.79
CA SER A 741 28.06 -12.12 -19.00
C SER A 741 27.85 -10.81 -19.77
N THR A 742 28.92 -10.30 -20.37
CA THR A 742 28.86 -9.18 -21.32
C THR A 742 28.30 -9.60 -22.69
N CYS A 743 28.22 -10.90 -22.96
CA CYS A 743 27.66 -11.48 -24.17
C CYS A 743 26.18 -11.84 -23.94
N PRO A 744 25.22 -11.13 -24.55
CA PRO A 744 23.79 -11.42 -24.35
C PRO A 744 23.34 -12.79 -24.87
N SER A 745 24.13 -13.44 -25.73
CA SER A 745 23.87 -14.80 -26.23
C SER A 745 24.02 -15.88 -25.16
N ASP A 746 24.77 -15.59 -24.10
CA ASP A 746 25.13 -16.58 -23.10
C ASP A 746 23.92 -17.03 -22.28
N LYS A 747 24.08 -18.17 -21.61
CA LYS A 747 23.09 -18.75 -20.72
C LYS A 747 23.59 -18.64 -19.28
N LEU A 748 22.65 -18.57 -18.34
CA LEU A 748 22.94 -18.69 -16.92
C LEU A 748 23.68 -19.99 -16.64
N THR A 749 24.80 -19.90 -15.93
CA THR A 749 25.57 -21.04 -15.46
C THR A 749 25.18 -21.38 -14.02
N HIS A 750 25.31 -22.65 -13.63
CA HIS A 750 25.08 -23.07 -12.24
C HIS A 750 25.98 -22.28 -11.26
N GLU A 751 27.25 -22.09 -11.62
CA GLU A 751 28.23 -21.34 -10.82
C GLU A 751 27.79 -19.89 -10.54
N SER A 752 27.24 -19.20 -11.55
CA SER A 752 26.72 -17.84 -11.36
C SER A 752 25.55 -17.77 -10.37
N LEU A 753 24.66 -18.77 -10.42
CA LEU A 753 23.52 -18.87 -9.51
C LEU A 753 23.96 -19.20 -8.09
N GLU A 754 24.91 -20.12 -7.95
CA GLU A 754 25.47 -20.54 -6.67
C GLU A 754 26.21 -19.39 -5.97
N SER A 755 27.01 -18.62 -6.72
CA SER A 755 27.71 -17.43 -6.21
C SER A 755 26.73 -16.38 -5.68
N VAL A 756 25.71 -16.01 -6.46
CA VAL A 756 24.70 -15.01 -6.03
C VAL A 756 23.86 -15.54 -4.86
N SER A 757 23.48 -16.82 -4.90
CA SER A 757 22.79 -17.49 -3.79
C SER A 757 23.60 -17.46 -2.50
N SER A 758 24.91 -17.72 -2.58
CA SER A 758 25.83 -17.68 -1.44
C SER A 758 25.92 -16.26 -0.85
N VAL A 759 26.11 -15.24 -1.70
CA VAL A 759 26.14 -13.82 -1.26
C VAL A 759 24.85 -13.43 -0.57
N MET A 760 23.70 -13.80 -1.11
CA MET A 760 22.39 -13.54 -0.52
C MET A 760 22.21 -14.22 0.83
N SER A 761 22.58 -15.51 0.89
CA SER A 761 22.48 -16.33 2.10
C SER A 761 23.34 -15.74 3.23
N CYS A 762 24.57 -15.36 2.91
CA CYS A 762 25.48 -14.72 3.84
C CYS A 762 24.99 -13.34 4.27
N THR A 763 24.46 -12.53 3.35
CA THR A 763 23.89 -11.21 3.69
C THR A 763 22.74 -11.34 4.67
N LEU A 764 21.77 -12.23 4.41
CA LEU A 764 20.64 -12.45 5.31
C LEU A 764 21.08 -12.96 6.67
N ARG A 765 21.99 -13.95 6.70
CA ARG A 765 22.55 -14.49 7.95
C ARG A 765 23.24 -13.39 8.76
N ASN A 766 24.09 -12.59 8.13
CA ASN A 766 24.80 -11.52 8.79
C ASN A 766 23.85 -10.44 9.35
N ILE A 767 22.78 -10.11 8.63
CA ILE A 767 21.73 -9.21 9.16
C ILE A 767 21.10 -9.83 10.41
N LYS A 768 20.70 -11.11 10.36
CA LYS A 768 20.08 -11.80 11.50
C LYS A 768 21.01 -11.85 12.72
N THR A 769 22.26 -12.24 12.53
CA THR A 769 23.26 -12.33 13.60
C THR A 769 23.58 -10.95 14.19
N SER A 770 23.75 -9.92 13.36
CA SER A 770 24.08 -8.56 13.83
C SER A 770 22.94 -7.93 14.64
N LEU A 771 21.69 -8.29 14.31
CA LEU A 771 20.49 -7.81 15.01
C LEU A 771 19.94 -8.81 16.03
N GLN A 772 20.67 -9.90 16.29
CA GLN A 772 20.32 -10.94 17.26
C GLN A 772 18.91 -11.53 17.06
N CYS A 773 18.52 -11.76 15.80
CA CYS A 773 17.24 -12.34 15.42
C CYS A 773 17.37 -13.68 14.68
N ASP A 774 18.38 -14.48 15.06
CA ASP A 774 18.53 -15.85 14.58
C ASP A 774 17.32 -16.70 15.01
N ASP A 775 16.91 -17.62 14.14
CA ASP A 775 15.74 -18.48 14.39
C ASP A 775 16.09 -19.44 15.55
N SER A 776 15.45 -19.25 16.71
CA SER A 776 15.47 -20.19 17.84
C SER A 776 14.72 -21.48 17.54
#